data_AF-D0LTP0-F1
#
_entry.id   AF-D0LTP0-F1
#
_cell.length_a   1.000
_cell.length_b   1.000
_cell.length_c   1.000
_cell.angle_alpha   90.00
_cell.angle_beta   90.00
_cell.angle_gamma   90.00
#
_symmetry.space_group_name_H-M   'P 1'
#
loop_
_entity.id
_entity.type
_entity.pdbx_description
1 polymer ?
#
loop_
_entity_poly.entity_id
_entity_poly.type
_entity_poly.pdbx_seq_one_letter_code
_entity_poly.pdbx_strand_id
1 'polypeptide(L)'
;MRFLTHGPHVGRLTSSSARIWLRLDGAGFARIRYAPLAPAPAPSVAAVAATTSPGKAPARVREESAEVSVRDASRLSAACEADPEADYIVNCDLTELRPDTAYTYRLEVSGDGEDFEPREILGFEYGQFTTFPDSETLPRELVFAFGSCFHPYQSGDRIFDGLSNICDREPNIRFGMWMGDQVYADLMPRELAHSSDDNMPSGRWHRPFRLLGKSDYCEAEDEVAYRKVYRAFWRSLAMRRTLMRLPSFRIFDDHEFSDNWGLEYENHDVDYRKRRKAALAAYELYQHATNPETPEGRYWYDFRVADVGFFVLDTRSERHWHGARQILDDEQFDALKAWLLRDDLAVKFIISSVPVVHVSMLWGIPVQEVIATSREQWSGFEAQRQELFGFIFDNELNNVFVLSGDVHISHIARLQREQGGMALHSFTSSPMSQESPPIQEYVALKDAPKGYDMSPVFTGAGCNVGLVRVTPRVELGEDQDGASAANSAARTGDKPAYDVSCELYDTRGERFFEYPGRAMVVLDIDRTLSTTNILKRDSTPYLNAAPVVQRLHESFGVIYLTARPRFLPYVSMARDWLREHGFPASQIVMLMNPLDLLPWHHDDYKSAMIEHMRDHQLHTPVVGIGDRSTDANAYRAHDLLPVIIDEDHEELPPQTHKIYPDAERSVWEQIEDHIFAPQTLAAIEKRFRKLYPGRAYAPRLY
;
A
#
# COMPACT_ATOMS: atom_id res chain seq x y z
N MET A 1 3.44 -39.39 1.85
CA MET A 1 3.12 -38.60 0.65
C MET A 1 3.71 -37.22 0.84
N ARG A 2 4.50 -36.79 -0.15
CA ARG A 2 5.30 -35.58 -0.24
C ARG A 2 4.40 -34.32 -0.15
N PHE A 3 4.69 -33.41 0.78
CA PHE A 3 3.88 -32.24 1.15
C PHE A 3 4.22 -30.98 0.34
N LEU A 4 3.22 -30.12 0.12
CA LEU A 4 3.37 -28.75 -0.38
C LEU A 4 4.06 -27.88 0.68
N THR A 5 5.28 -27.43 0.41
CA THR A 5 6.07 -26.66 1.38
C THR A 5 5.87 -25.15 1.25
N HIS A 6 5.75 -24.64 0.03
CA HIS A 6 5.59 -23.21 -0.27
C HIS A 6 4.59 -23.01 -1.41
N GLY A 7 4.02 -21.82 -1.48
CA GLY A 7 2.95 -21.51 -2.42
C GLY A 7 1.64 -22.25 -2.09
N PRO A 8 0.72 -22.32 -3.07
CA PRO A 8 0.86 -21.79 -4.43
C PRO A 8 0.81 -20.26 -4.47
N HIS A 9 1.64 -19.64 -5.32
CA HIS A 9 1.61 -18.21 -5.62
C HIS A 9 1.16 -18.02 -7.07
N VAL A 10 0.25 -17.07 -7.30
CA VAL A 10 -0.18 -16.70 -8.66
C VAL A 10 0.73 -15.58 -9.20
N GLY A 11 1.22 -15.74 -10.42
CA GLY A 11 2.06 -14.77 -11.12
C GLY A 11 1.86 -14.82 -12.63
N ARG A 12 2.68 -14.08 -13.40
CA ARG A 12 2.60 -13.97 -14.87
C ARG A 12 1.18 -13.78 -15.40
N LEU A 13 0.40 -13.00 -14.65
CA LEU A 13 -1.00 -12.79 -14.96
C LEU A 13 -1.12 -11.88 -16.17
N THR A 14 -1.90 -12.33 -17.16
CA THR A 14 -2.28 -11.54 -18.34
C THR A 14 -3.80 -11.62 -18.52
N SER A 15 -4.31 -11.14 -19.66
CA SER A 15 -5.71 -11.35 -20.04
C SER A 15 -6.01 -12.81 -20.42
N SER A 16 -5.00 -13.60 -20.78
CA SER A 16 -5.19 -14.96 -21.30
C SER A 16 -4.32 -16.03 -20.65
N SER A 17 -3.50 -15.69 -19.66
CA SER A 17 -2.61 -16.63 -18.99
C SER A 17 -2.37 -16.28 -17.53
N ALA A 18 -1.94 -17.29 -16.76
CA ALA A 18 -1.42 -17.14 -15.41
C ALA A 18 -0.43 -18.28 -15.13
N ARG A 19 0.51 -18.05 -14.22
CA ARG A 19 1.43 -19.07 -13.70
C ARG A 19 1.12 -19.35 -12.24
N ILE A 20 1.08 -20.63 -11.88
CA ILE A 20 1.01 -21.07 -10.49
C ILE A 20 2.38 -21.63 -10.09
N TRP A 21 3.08 -20.89 -9.23
CA TRP A 21 4.36 -21.28 -8.65
C TRP A 21 4.14 -22.01 -7.33
N LEU A 22 4.86 -23.10 -7.08
CA LEU A 22 4.85 -23.80 -5.78
C LEU A 22 6.12 -24.63 -5.59
N ARG A 23 6.37 -25.06 -4.35
CA ARG A 23 7.51 -25.93 -4.01
C ARG A 23 7.06 -27.19 -3.28
N LEU A 24 7.50 -28.35 -3.76
CA LEU A 24 7.28 -29.64 -3.10
C LEU A 24 8.39 -29.92 -2.07
N ASP A 25 8.17 -30.87 -1.15
CA ASP A 25 9.20 -31.32 -0.18
C ASP A 25 10.20 -32.32 -0.77
N GLY A 26 10.08 -32.65 -2.06
CA GLY A 26 10.99 -33.52 -2.79
C GLY A 26 10.51 -33.77 -4.22
N ALA A 27 11.15 -34.73 -4.90
CA ALA A 27 10.82 -35.09 -6.28
C ALA A 27 9.35 -35.49 -6.46
N GLY A 28 8.81 -35.33 -7.66
CA GLY A 28 7.43 -35.67 -7.98
C GLY A 28 6.86 -34.75 -9.02
N PHE A 29 5.55 -34.79 -9.20
CA PHE A 29 4.86 -34.01 -10.22
C PHE A 29 3.72 -33.22 -9.60
N ALA A 30 3.49 -32.02 -10.12
CA ALA A 30 2.34 -31.21 -9.80
C ALA A 30 1.59 -30.82 -11.07
N ARG A 31 0.28 -30.67 -10.98
CA ARG A 31 -0.55 -30.04 -11.99
C ARG A 31 -1.68 -29.26 -11.35
N ILE A 32 -2.24 -28.33 -12.11
CA ILE A 32 -3.32 -27.48 -11.66
C ILE A 32 -4.59 -27.84 -12.41
N ARG A 33 -5.65 -28.13 -11.66
CA ARG A 33 -7.00 -28.21 -12.19
C ARG A 33 -7.70 -26.89 -11.95
N TYR A 34 -8.27 -26.29 -12.98
CA TYR A 34 -8.84 -24.94 -12.90
C TYR A 34 -10.11 -24.79 -13.74
N ALA A 35 -10.98 -23.88 -13.34
CA ALA A 35 -12.22 -23.56 -14.05
C ALA A 35 -12.59 -22.08 -13.84
N PRO A 36 -13.30 -21.44 -14.78
CA PRO A 36 -13.95 -20.17 -14.50
C PRO A 36 -14.86 -20.29 -13.28
N LEU A 37 -14.75 -19.36 -12.35
CA LEU A 37 -15.58 -19.34 -11.15
C LEU A 37 -17.01 -18.93 -11.53
N ALA A 38 -17.98 -19.80 -11.25
CA ALA A 38 -19.39 -19.47 -11.43
C ALA A 38 -19.80 -18.29 -10.52
N PRO A 39 -20.74 -17.44 -10.95
CA PRO A 39 -21.31 -16.40 -10.08
C PRO A 39 -21.85 -17.06 -8.80
N ALA A 40 -21.51 -16.49 -7.63
CA ALA A 40 -22.06 -17.00 -6.38
C ALA A 40 -23.61 -16.98 -6.44
N PRO A 41 -24.29 -18.05 -6.00
CA PRO A 41 -25.75 -18.03 -5.92
C PRO A 41 -26.20 -16.87 -5.02
N ALA A 42 -27.26 -16.17 -5.41
CA ALA A 42 -27.79 -15.05 -4.64
C ALA A 42 -28.04 -15.49 -3.17
N PRO A 43 -27.62 -14.69 -2.18
CA PRO A 43 -27.79 -15.07 -0.78
C PRO A 43 -29.28 -15.27 -0.48
N SER A 44 -29.63 -16.40 0.13
CA SER A 44 -31.00 -16.62 0.58
C SER A 44 -31.32 -15.65 1.72
N VAL A 45 -32.57 -15.21 1.81
CA VAL A 45 -33.07 -14.28 2.85
C VAL A 45 -32.78 -14.80 4.28
N ALA A 46 -32.61 -16.12 4.45
CA ALA A 46 -32.26 -16.74 5.73
C ALA A 46 -30.78 -16.56 6.14
N ALA A 47 -29.86 -16.38 5.18
CA ALA A 47 -28.43 -16.18 5.46
C ALA A 47 -28.12 -14.76 5.96
N VAL A 48 -28.89 -13.76 5.50
CA VAL A 48 -28.75 -12.35 5.91
C VAL A 48 -29.17 -12.15 7.37
N ALA A 49 -30.09 -12.97 7.89
CA ALA A 49 -30.55 -12.89 9.28
C ALA A 49 -29.60 -13.55 10.30
N ALA A 50 -28.63 -14.35 9.85
CA ALA A 50 -27.69 -15.07 10.73
C ALA A 50 -26.31 -14.39 10.86
N THR A 51 -26.05 -13.32 10.10
CA THR A 51 -24.78 -12.58 10.11
C THR A 51 -24.77 -11.46 11.14
N THR A 52 -24.89 -11.80 12.42
CA THR A 52 -24.52 -10.92 13.56
C THR A 52 -23.27 -11.41 14.29
N SER A 53 -22.59 -12.43 13.76
CA SER A 53 -21.27 -12.87 14.23
C SER A 53 -20.20 -12.55 13.17
N PRO A 54 -19.21 -11.70 13.48
CA PRO A 54 -18.12 -11.40 12.55
C PRO A 54 -17.21 -12.63 12.39
N GLY A 55 -17.05 -13.12 11.16
CA GLY A 55 -15.82 -13.83 10.77
C GLY A 55 -15.90 -15.25 10.17
N LYS A 56 -17.06 -15.87 9.87
CA LYS A 56 -17.06 -17.26 9.33
C LYS A 56 -17.94 -17.59 8.12
N ALA A 57 -18.88 -16.75 7.71
CA ALA A 57 -19.83 -17.10 6.64
C ALA A 57 -19.30 -17.05 5.18
N PRO A 58 -18.44 -16.09 4.74
CA PRO A 58 -18.19 -15.89 3.31
C PRO A 58 -17.24 -16.92 2.67
N ALA A 59 -16.35 -17.54 3.46
CA ALA A 59 -15.40 -18.53 2.95
C ALA A 59 -16.10 -19.81 2.46
N ARG A 60 -17.09 -20.30 3.21
CA ARG A 60 -17.80 -21.56 2.91
C ARG A 60 -18.62 -21.47 1.62
N VAL A 61 -19.30 -20.35 1.39
CA VAL A 61 -20.09 -20.13 0.15
C VAL A 61 -19.18 -20.04 -1.09
N ARG A 62 -17.98 -19.45 -0.95
CA ARG A 62 -16.98 -19.40 -2.02
C ARG A 62 -16.41 -20.78 -2.33
N GLU A 63 -16.15 -21.61 -1.32
CA GLU A 63 -15.68 -22.98 -1.50
C GLU A 63 -16.72 -23.87 -2.19
N GLU A 64 -17.99 -23.80 -1.79
CA GLU A 64 -19.07 -24.55 -2.45
C GLU A 64 -19.21 -24.15 -3.94
N SER A 65 -19.12 -22.85 -4.25
CA SER A 65 -19.16 -22.34 -5.63
C SER A 65 -17.92 -22.77 -6.44
N ALA A 66 -16.75 -22.79 -5.80
CA ALA A 66 -15.50 -23.24 -6.40
C ALA A 66 -15.53 -24.74 -6.70
N GLU A 67 -16.03 -25.55 -5.78
CA GLU A 67 -16.15 -27.00 -5.93
C GLU A 67 -17.05 -27.36 -7.12
N VAL A 68 -18.23 -26.75 -7.23
CA VAL A 68 -19.14 -26.93 -8.38
C VAL A 68 -18.43 -26.57 -9.69
N SER A 69 -17.76 -25.41 -9.73
CA SER A 69 -17.06 -24.95 -10.93
C SER A 69 -15.97 -25.92 -11.40
N VAL A 70 -15.16 -26.44 -10.46
CA VAL A 70 -14.07 -27.38 -10.77
C VAL A 70 -14.60 -28.76 -11.17
N ARG A 71 -15.73 -29.21 -10.61
CA ARG A 71 -16.36 -30.48 -10.97
C ARG A 71 -16.95 -30.46 -12.39
N ASP A 72 -17.62 -29.37 -12.78
CA ASP A 72 -18.44 -29.35 -13.98
C ASP A 72 -17.72 -28.88 -15.26
N ALA A 73 -16.65 -28.08 -15.14
CA ALA A 73 -16.03 -27.42 -16.30
C ALA A 73 -14.50 -27.25 -16.22
N SER A 74 -13.79 -28.12 -15.48
CA SER A 74 -12.35 -27.95 -15.27
C SER A 74 -11.47 -28.33 -16.46
N ARG A 75 -10.41 -27.54 -16.64
CA ARG A 75 -9.23 -27.81 -17.46
C ARG A 75 -8.09 -28.28 -16.58
N LEU A 76 -7.09 -28.91 -17.19
CA LEU A 76 -5.84 -29.32 -16.55
C LEU A 76 -4.66 -28.60 -17.19
N SER A 77 -3.73 -28.14 -16.37
CA SER A 77 -2.40 -27.75 -16.85
C SER A 77 -1.61 -29.00 -17.26
N ALA A 78 -0.48 -28.78 -17.94
CA ALA A 78 0.54 -29.81 -18.07
C ALA A 78 1.03 -30.26 -16.67
N ALA A 79 1.45 -31.52 -16.58
CA ALA A 79 2.17 -32.01 -15.41
C ALA A 79 3.59 -31.45 -15.41
N CYS A 80 4.00 -30.89 -14.28
CA CYS A 80 5.30 -30.27 -14.09
C CYS A 80 6.10 -31.09 -13.08
N GLU A 81 7.33 -31.46 -13.45
CA GLU A 81 8.24 -32.22 -12.58
C GLU A 81 8.96 -31.28 -11.61
N ALA A 82 9.06 -31.70 -10.35
CA ALA A 82 9.82 -31.02 -9.31
C ALA A 82 11.29 -31.47 -9.37
N ASP A 83 12.12 -30.64 -10.01
CA ASP A 83 13.55 -30.90 -10.20
C ASP A 83 14.36 -30.54 -8.92
N PRO A 84 15.19 -31.45 -8.37
CA PRO A 84 16.10 -31.13 -7.26
C PRO A 84 17.04 -29.94 -7.56
N GLU A 85 17.52 -29.77 -8.80
CA GLU A 85 18.40 -28.66 -9.17
C GLU A 85 17.67 -27.32 -9.06
N ALA A 86 16.36 -27.30 -9.36
CA ALA A 86 15.47 -26.15 -9.19
C ALA A 86 14.84 -26.06 -7.79
N ASP A 87 15.43 -26.73 -6.78
CA ASP A 87 14.94 -26.75 -5.40
C ASP A 87 13.49 -27.27 -5.27
N TYR A 88 13.10 -28.22 -6.12
CA TYR A 88 11.77 -28.82 -6.19
C TYR A 88 10.63 -27.80 -6.43
N ILE A 89 10.97 -26.66 -7.03
CA ILE A 89 10.01 -25.66 -7.48
C ILE A 89 9.39 -26.12 -8.79
N VAL A 90 8.08 -25.90 -8.92
CA VAL A 90 7.33 -26.16 -10.15
C VAL A 90 6.53 -24.93 -10.55
N ASN A 91 6.52 -24.67 -11.85
CA ASN A 91 5.81 -23.58 -12.48
C ASN A 91 4.75 -24.15 -13.41
N CYS A 92 3.49 -24.12 -12.98
CA CYS A 92 2.37 -24.62 -13.77
C CYS A 92 1.74 -23.46 -14.55
N ASP A 93 1.99 -23.39 -15.86
CA ASP A 93 1.41 -22.38 -16.73
C ASP A 93 -0.01 -22.75 -17.16
N LEU A 94 -0.91 -21.77 -17.03
CA LEU A 94 -2.30 -21.81 -17.46
C LEU A 94 -2.44 -20.87 -18.67
N THR A 95 -2.91 -21.39 -19.80
CA THR A 95 -3.04 -20.66 -21.06
C THR A 95 -4.47 -20.70 -21.57
N GLU A 96 -4.77 -19.93 -22.61
CA GLU A 96 -6.09 -19.84 -23.24
C GLU A 96 -7.21 -19.49 -22.24
N LEU A 97 -6.86 -18.68 -21.23
CA LEU A 97 -7.81 -18.15 -20.27
C LEU A 97 -8.66 -17.05 -20.94
N ARG A 98 -9.87 -16.87 -20.44
CA ARG A 98 -10.74 -15.77 -20.88
C ARG A 98 -10.32 -14.47 -20.18
N PRO A 99 -10.29 -13.33 -20.88
CA PRO A 99 -10.09 -12.02 -20.27
C PRO A 99 -11.13 -11.69 -19.20
N ASP A 100 -10.73 -10.85 -18.24
CA ASP A 100 -11.54 -10.32 -17.14
C ASP A 100 -12.44 -11.37 -16.44
N THR A 101 -11.91 -12.59 -16.29
CA THR A 101 -12.65 -13.75 -15.79
C THR A 101 -12.03 -14.24 -14.49
N ALA A 102 -12.85 -14.37 -13.45
CA ALA A 102 -12.43 -15.01 -12.21
C ALA A 102 -12.26 -16.51 -12.43
N TYR A 103 -11.17 -17.07 -11.94
CA TYR A 103 -10.85 -18.49 -11.98
C TYR A 103 -10.68 -19.03 -10.56
N THR A 104 -11.08 -20.28 -10.39
CA THR A 104 -10.73 -21.10 -9.24
C THR A 104 -9.81 -22.23 -9.68
N TYR A 105 -8.90 -22.64 -8.81
CA TYR A 105 -7.98 -23.73 -9.09
C TYR A 105 -7.70 -24.60 -7.86
N ARG A 106 -7.34 -25.86 -8.10
CA ARG A 106 -6.84 -26.79 -7.07
C ARG A 106 -5.55 -27.45 -7.51
N LEU A 107 -4.72 -27.79 -6.54
CA LEU A 107 -3.46 -28.50 -6.74
C LEU A 107 -3.72 -30.01 -6.76
N GLU A 108 -3.16 -30.71 -7.75
CA GLU A 108 -3.05 -32.16 -7.78
C GLU A 108 -1.58 -32.55 -7.86
N VAL A 109 -1.14 -33.53 -7.05
CA VAL A 109 0.24 -33.99 -7.01
C VAL A 109 0.34 -35.50 -7.23
N SER A 110 1.44 -35.94 -7.84
CA SER A 110 1.74 -37.34 -8.09
C SER A 110 3.19 -37.66 -7.72
N GLY A 111 3.45 -38.89 -7.28
CA GLY A 111 4.80 -39.39 -7.02
C GLY A 111 5.49 -39.97 -8.25
N ASP A 112 4.73 -40.45 -9.23
CA ASP A 112 5.17 -41.18 -10.42
C ASP A 112 4.83 -40.48 -11.74
N GLY A 113 4.03 -39.41 -11.68
CA GLY A 113 3.56 -38.68 -12.86
C GLY A 113 2.31 -39.26 -13.50
N GLU A 114 1.74 -40.32 -12.93
CA GLU A 114 0.53 -40.99 -13.45
C GLU A 114 -0.66 -40.78 -12.48
N ASP A 115 -0.48 -41.13 -11.20
CA ASP A 115 -1.55 -41.10 -10.20
C ASP A 115 -1.59 -39.75 -9.45
N PHE A 116 -2.41 -38.82 -9.94
CA PHE A 116 -2.56 -37.48 -9.38
C PHE A 116 -3.69 -37.41 -8.35
N GLU A 117 -3.33 -37.02 -7.13
CA GLU A 117 -4.25 -36.85 -6.01
C GLU A 117 -4.43 -35.37 -5.66
N PRO A 118 -5.65 -34.90 -5.38
CA PRO A 118 -5.87 -33.54 -4.92
C PRO A 118 -5.19 -33.29 -3.57
N ARG A 119 -4.77 -32.03 -3.35
CA ARG A 119 -4.16 -31.59 -2.11
C ARG A 119 -4.81 -30.32 -1.59
N GLU A 120 -5.12 -30.34 -0.30
CA GLU A 120 -5.45 -29.14 0.44
C GLU A 120 -4.22 -28.21 0.53
N ILE A 121 -4.49 -26.92 0.45
CA ILE A 121 -3.56 -25.82 0.56
C ILE A 121 -3.88 -25.10 1.87
N LEU A 122 -3.15 -25.39 2.94
CA LEU A 122 -3.31 -24.70 4.23
C LEU A 122 -4.74 -24.76 4.81
N GLY A 123 -5.44 -25.87 4.61
CA GLY A 123 -6.84 -26.06 5.02
C GLY A 123 -7.87 -25.46 4.05
N PHE A 124 -7.43 -25.00 2.87
CA PHE A 124 -8.30 -24.59 1.76
C PHE A 124 -8.16 -25.59 0.61
N GLU A 125 -9.28 -25.98 0.00
CA GLU A 125 -9.24 -26.86 -1.18
C GLU A 125 -8.91 -26.12 -2.49
N TYR A 126 -9.17 -24.81 -2.54
CA TYR A 126 -9.13 -24.01 -3.77
C TYR A 126 -8.39 -22.68 -3.60
N GLY A 127 -7.59 -22.31 -4.60
CA GLY A 127 -7.07 -20.95 -4.81
C GLY A 127 -7.88 -20.20 -5.87
N GLN A 128 -7.68 -18.88 -5.98
CA GLN A 128 -8.46 -18.02 -6.89
C GLN A 128 -7.59 -16.95 -7.53
N PHE A 129 -7.97 -16.47 -8.72
CA PHE A 129 -7.40 -15.27 -9.33
C PHE A 129 -8.37 -14.71 -10.37
N THR A 130 -8.13 -13.51 -10.89
CA THR A 130 -8.89 -12.98 -12.03
C THR A 130 -7.92 -12.48 -13.09
N THR A 131 -8.11 -12.89 -14.34
CA THR A 131 -7.34 -12.40 -15.48
C THR A 131 -7.58 -10.92 -15.75
N PHE A 132 -6.62 -10.27 -16.40
CA PHE A 132 -6.77 -8.88 -16.81
C PHE A 132 -7.80 -8.73 -17.95
N PRO A 133 -8.42 -7.54 -18.12
CA PRO A 133 -9.18 -7.24 -19.32
C PRO A 133 -8.27 -7.19 -20.55
N ASP A 134 -8.82 -7.50 -21.72
CA ASP A 134 -8.20 -7.33 -23.04
C ASP A 134 -8.69 -6.06 -23.75
N SER A 135 -9.56 -5.28 -23.11
CA SER A 135 -10.03 -4.00 -23.62
C SER A 135 -8.91 -2.98 -23.73
N GLU A 136 -9.04 -2.05 -24.68
CA GLU A 136 -8.07 -0.96 -24.86
C GLU A 136 -8.04 -0.03 -23.64
N THR A 137 -9.22 0.33 -23.11
CA THR A 137 -9.37 1.17 -21.92
C THR A 137 -9.83 0.36 -20.72
N LEU A 138 -9.52 0.82 -19.50
CA LEU A 138 -10.03 0.18 -18.28
C LEU A 138 -11.58 0.15 -18.25
N PRO A 139 -12.21 -1.04 -18.17
CA PRO A 139 -13.68 -1.16 -18.20
C PRO A 139 -14.31 -0.89 -16.84
N ARG A 140 -13.52 -0.93 -15.77
CA ARG A 140 -13.89 -0.70 -14.37
C ARG A 140 -12.67 -0.29 -13.57
N GLU A 141 -12.89 0.10 -12.32
CA GLU A 141 -11.82 0.42 -11.38
C GLU A 141 -10.77 -0.70 -11.31
N LEU A 142 -9.49 -0.30 -11.41
CA LEU A 142 -8.35 -1.15 -11.14
C LEU A 142 -7.84 -0.86 -9.74
N VAL A 143 -7.78 -1.89 -8.89
CA VAL A 143 -7.20 -1.81 -7.55
C VAL A 143 -6.01 -2.76 -7.46
N PHE A 144 -4.88 -2.28 -6.94
CA PHE A 144 -3.71 -3.13 -6.68
C PHE A 144 -3.00 -2.72 -5.38
N ALA A 145 -2.42 -3.70 -4.71
CA ALA A 145 -1.65 -3.49 -3.48
C ALA A 145 -0.16 -3.28 -3.80
N PHE A 146 0.58 -2.61 -2.93
CA PHE A 146 2.03 -2.49 -3.04
C PHE A 146 2.71 -2.36 -1.67
N GLY A 147 3.98 -2.78 -1.59
CA GLY A 147 4.80 -2.66 -0.38
C GLY A 147 6.18 -3.30 -0.52
N SER A 148 7.05 -3.09 0.46
CA SER A 148 8.40 -3.67 0.55
C SER A 148 8.77 -4.03 2.00
N CYS A 149 9.97 -4.58 2.21
CA CYS A 149 10.57 -4.77 3.54
C CYS A 149 9.76 -5.73 4.43
N PHE A 150 9.60 -6.96 3.95
CA PHE A 150 8.95 -8.06 4.65
C PHE A 150 9.97 -8.87 5.47
N HIS A 151 10.05 -8.57 6.76
CA HIS A 151 10.85 -9.31 7.73
C HIS A 151 9.99 -10.01 8.80
N PRO A 152 9.39 -11.18 8.51
CA PRO A 152 8.45 -11.85 9.42
C PRO A 152 9.04 -12.23 10.78
N TYR A 153 10.37 -12.32 10.90
CA TYR A 153 11.05 -12.61 12.16
C TYR A 153 11.27 -11.41 13.08
N GLN A 154 11.19 -10.17 12.57
CA GLN A 154 11.35 -8.97 13.39
C GLN A 154 9.99 -8.47 13.87
N SER A 155 9.08 -8.11 12.96
CA SER A 155 7.77 -7.55 13.33
C SER A 155 6.58 -8.48 13.10
N GLY A 156 6.82 -9.74 12.70
CA GLY A 156 5.78 -10.74 12.45
C GLY A 156 5.22 -10.68 11.02
N ASP A 157 4.28 -11.57 10.71
CA ASP A 157 3.68 -11.71 9.37
C ASP A 157 2.23 -11.21 9.28
N ARG A 158 1.75 -10.53 10.34
CA ARG A 158 0.35 -10.05 10.43
C ARG A 158 -0.07 -9.12 9.31
N ILE A 159 0.88 -8.45 8.64
CA ILE A 159 0.57 -7.61 7.49
C ILE A 159 -0.17 -8.39 6.39
N PHE A 160 0.13 -9.68 6.21
CA PHE A 160 -0.58 -10.53 5.27
C PHE A 160 -1.94 -11.01 5.80
N ASP A 161 -2.12 -11.14 7.13
CA ASP A 161 -3.47 -11.32 7.69
C ASP A 161 -4.34 -10.09 7.39
N GLY A 162 -3.78 -8.89 7.61
CA GLY A 162 -4.41 -7.62 7.25
C GLY A 162 -4.75 -7.55 5.77
N LEU A 163 -3.80 -7.85 4.88
CA LEU A 163 -4.02 -7.87 3.44
C LEU A 163 -5.09 -8.90 3.03
N SER A 164 -5.10 -10.09 3.63
CA SER A 164 -6.19 -11.05 3.40
C SER A 164 -7.55 -10.48 3.79
N ASN A 165 -7.65 -9.76 4.91
CA ASN A 165 -8.90 -9.09 5.31
C ASN A 165 -9.31 -7.98 4.34
N ILE A 166 -8.34 -7.25 3.78
CA ILE A 166 -8.61 -6.26 2.72
C ILE A 166 -9.13 -6.98 1.48
N CYS A 167 -8.48 -8.04 0.99
CA CYS A 167 -8.94 -8.81 -0.17
C CYS A 167 -10.35 -9.41 0.02
N ASP A 168 -10.75 -9.72 1.25
CA ASP A 168 -12.11 -10.20 1.54
C ASP A 168 -13.16 -9.07 1.47
N ARG A 169 -12.79 -7.83 1.83
CA ARG A 169 -13.66 -6.63 1.76
C ARG A 169 -13.63 -5.94 0.40
N GLU A 170 -12.52 -6.01 -0.31
CA GLU A 170 -12.27 -5.44 -1.63
C GLU A 170 -11.97 -6.56 -2.63
N PRO A 171 -12.99 -7.17 -3.23
CA PRO A 171 -12.80 -8.26 -4.18
C PRO A 171 -12.17 -7.82 -5.51
N ASN A 172 -12.05 -6.51 -5.75
CA ASN A 172 -11.48 -5.98 -7.00
C ASN A 172 -9.96 -5.79 -6.98
N ILE A 173 -9.26 -6.12 -5.87
CA ILE A 173 -7.79 -6.11 -5.87
C ILE A 173 -7.30 -7.16 -6.88
N ARG A 174 -6.59 -6.69 -7.91
CA ARG A 174 -6.17 -7.53 -9.04
C ARG A 174 -4.81 -8.17 -8.84
N PHE A 175 -3.88 -7.45 -8.21
CA PHE A 175 -2.54 -7.95 -7.93
C PHE A 175 -1.87 -7.17 -6.78
N GLY A 176 -0.77 -7.72 -6.26
CA GLY A 176 0.20 -7.03 -5.40
C GLY A 176 1.51 -6.73 -6.14
N MET A 177 2.13 -5.58 -5.85
CA MET A 177 3.43 -5.16 -6.35
C MET A 177 4.43 -5.14 -5.19
N TRP A 178 5.35 -6.12 -5.16
CA TRP A 178 6.32 -6.30 -4.09
C TRP A 178 7.68 -5.76 -4.50
N MET A 179 8.07 -4.62 -3.93
CA MET A 179 9.12 -3.75 -4.48
C MET A 179 10.46 -3.93 -3.77
N GLY A 180 10.84 -5.18 -3.49
CA GLY A 180 12.10 -5.54 -2.86
C GLY A 180 12.02 -5.82 -1.37
N ASP A 181 13.12 -6.33 -0.82
CA ASP A 181 13.26 -6.80 0.56
C ASP A 181 12.15 -7.79 0.96
N GLN A 182 11.85 -8.73 0.06
CA GLN A 182 10.92 -9.83 0.38
C GLN A 182 11.60 -10.90 1.24
N VAL A 183 12.93 -10.84 1.31
CA VAL A 183 13.80 -11.61 2.19
C VAL A 183 14.93 -10.72 2.70
N TYR A 184 15.58 -11.14 3.79
CA TYR A 184 16.80 -10.52 4.30
C TYR A 184 17.91 -11.56 4.41
N ALA A 185 18.73 -11.67 3.36
CA ALA A 185 19.78 -12.68 3.24
C ALA A 185 21.04 -12.36 4.06
N ASP A 186 21.23 -11.09 4.39
CA ASP A 186 22.22 -10.56 5.34
C ASP A 186 21.83 -10.71 6.81
N LEU A 187 20.53 -10.90 7.07
CA LEU A 187 19.97 -11.15 8.40
C LEU A 187 19.44 -12.59 8.51
N MET A 188 20.21 -13.55 7.99
CA MET A 188 19.92 -14.97 8.16
C MET A 188 20.24 -15.41 9.60
N PRO A 189 19.31 -16.01 10.36
CA PRO A 189 19.62 -16.56 11.68
C PRO A 189 20.72 -17.62 11.59
N ARG A 190 21.73 -17.57 12.46
CA ARG A 190 22.86 -18.53 12.43
C ARG A 190 22.42 -19.98 12.60
N GLU A 191 21.38 -20.22 13.39
CA GLU A 191 20.79 -21.56 13.55
C GLU A 191 20.26 -22.11 12.22
N LEU A 192 19.69 -21.26 11.36
CA LEU A 192 19.24 -21.65 10.03
C LEU A 192 20.42 -21.98 9.12
N ALA A 193 21.51 -21.21 9.20
CA ALA A 193 22.71 -21.44 8.41
C ALA A 193 23.33 -22.81 8.71
N HIS A 194 23.41 -23.17 10.00
CA HIS A 194 23.99 -24.43 10.46
C HIS A 194 23.03 -25.62 10.47
N SER A 195 21.74 -25.41 10.24
CA SER A 195 20.75 -26.50 10.19
C SER A 195 20.96 -27.38 8.95
N SER A 196 21.05 -28.69 9.16
CA SER A 196 20.88 -29.70 8.10
C SER A 196 19.40 -30.01 7.81
N ASP A 197 18.50 -29.51 8.66
CA ASP A 197 17.06 -29.69 8.53
C ASP A 197 16.43 -28.44 7.91
N ASP A 198 15.83 -28.61 6.73
CA ASP A 198 14.99 -27.59 6.09
C ASP A 198 13.65 -27.40 6.81
N ASN A 199 13.34 -28.22 7.82
CA ASN A 199 12.03 -28.33 8.45
C ASN A 199 11.89 -27.47 9.72
N MET A 200 12.10 -26.15 9.60
CA MET A 200 11.77 -25.21 10.67
C MET A 200 10.25 -25.11 10.89
N PRO A 201 9.73 -25.12 12.13
CA PRO A 201 8.29 -25.06 12.37
C PRO A 201 7.67 -23.79 11.77
N SER A 202 6.59 -23.95 11.01
CA SER A 202 5.74 -22.85 10.55
C SER A 202 4.90 -22.36 11.72
N GLY A 203 5.14 -21.15 12.20
CA GLY A 203 4.27 -20.51 13.18
C GLY A 203 5.05 -19.87 14.31
N ARG A 204 4.64 -18.64 14.66
CA ARG A 204 4.93 -17.90 15.88
C ARG A 204 6.06 -18.48 16.74
N TRP A 205 7.29 -18.05 16.44
CA TRP A 205 8.40 -18.23 17.36
C TRP A 205 8.00 -17.68 18.74
N HIS A 206 7.96 -18.56 19.75
CA HIS A 206 7.66 -18.21 21.14
C HIS A 206 8.82 -17.47 21.84
N ARG A 207 9.93 -17.24 21.14
CA ARG A 207 10.96 -16.28 21.56
C ARG A 207 10.77 -14.99 20.77
N PRO A 208 10.44 -13.86 21.40
CA PRO A 208 10.54 -12.57 20.72
C PRO A 208 12.00 -12.37 20.30
N PHE A 209 12.26 -12.41 18.99
CA PHE A 209 13.55 -12.06 18.39
C PHE A 209 14.02 -10.65 18.76
N ARG A 210 13.13 -9.83 19.36
CA ARG A 210 13.43 -8.60 20.11
C ARG A 210 14.51 -8.73 21.20
N LEU A 211 15.01 -9.95 21.48
CA LEU A 211 16.08 -10.27 22.43
C LEU A 211 17.36 -10.81 21.77
N LEU A 212 17.40 -10.96 20.44
CA LEU A 212 18.60 -11.40 19.73
C LEU A 212 19.43 -10.19 19.30
N GLY A 213 20.74 -10.28 19.53
CA GLY A 213 21.70 -9.25 19.14
C GLY A 213 22.14 -9.46 17.70
N LYS A 214 22.79 -8.45 17.09
CA LYS A 214 23.39 -8.58 15.74
C LYS A 214 24.30 -9.82 15.59
N SER A 215 24.86 -10.33 16.69
CA SER A 215 25.70 -11.54 16.71
C SER A 215 24.98 -12.82 16.32
N ASP A 216 23.66 -12.87 16.44
CA ASP A 216 22.85 -14.07 16.20
C ASP A 216 22.49 -14.26 14.72
N TYR A 217 22.86 -13.28 13.88
CA TYR A 217 22.67 -13.29 12.44
C TYR A 217 23.99 -13.46 11.69
N CYS A 218 23.88 -13.99 10.48
CA CYS A 218 24.92 -14.08 9.49
C CYS A 218 24.38 -13.76 8.09
N GLU A 219 25.29 -13.51 7.17
CA GLU A 219 24.96 -13.33 5.77
C GLU A 219 24.99 -14.67 5.02
N ALA A 220 24.13 -14.81 4.01
CA ALA A 220 24.15 -15.95 3.10
C ALA A 220 25.40 -15.92 2.21
N GLU A 221 26.16 -17.02 2.21
CA GLU A 221 27.46 -17.10 1.51
C GLU A 221 27.40 -17.84 0.17
N ASP A 222 26.37 -18.65 -0.05
CA ASP A 222 26.21 -19.48 -1.23
C ASP A 222 24.73 -19.71 -1.60
N GLU A 223 24.50 -20.35 -2.74
CA GLU A 223 23.16 -20.55 -3.29
C GLU A 223 22.26 -21.38 -2.36
N VAL A 224 22.84 -22.34 -1.63
CA VAL A 224 22.09 -23.14 -0.65
C VAL A 224 21.61 -22.26 0.50
N ALA A 225 22.47 -21.36 1.00
CA ALA A 225 22.09 -20.41 2.04
C ALA A 225 21.01 -19.44 1.55
N TYR A 226 21.12 -18.85 0.35
CA TYR A 226 20.07 -17.98 -0.20
C TYR A 226 18.73 -18.70 -0.35
N ARG A 227 18.73 -19.94 -0.89
CA ARG A 227 17.51 -20.76 -0.97
C ARG A 227 16.92 -21.03 0.42
N LYS A 228 17.74 -21.29 1.45
CA LYS A 228 17.27 -21.45 2.85
C LYS A 228 16.59 -20.18 3.36
N VAL A 229 17.12 -19.00 3.07
CA VAL A 229 16.51 -17.72 3.47
C VAL A 229 15.12 -17.60 2.84
N TYR A 230 15.00 -17.80 1.52
CA TYR A 230 13.69 -17.81 0.85
C TYR A 230 12.72 -18.81 1.47
N ARG A 231 13.15 -20.06 1.68
CA ARG A 231 12.31 -21.08 2.34
C ARG A 231 11.88 -20.67 3.74
N ALA A 232 12.74 -20.00 4.49
CA ALA A 232 12.40 -19.55 5.83
C ALA A 232 11.31 -18.45 5.77
N PHE A 233 11.58 -17.37 5.03
CA PHE A 233 10.69 -16.22 4.94
C PHE A 233 9.33 -16.58 4.32
N TRP A 234 9.33 -17.42 3.29
CA TRP A 234 8.13 -17.74 2.52
C TRP A 234 7.26 -18.85 3.12
N ARG A 235 7.64 -19.38 4.29
CA ARG A 235 6.79 -20.31 5.07
C ARG A 235 5.65 -19.64 5.81
N SER A 236 5.59 -18.31 5.85
CA SER A 236 4.49 -17.58 6.48
C SER A 236 3.15 -18.09 5.96
N LEU A 237 2.30 -18.57 6.88
CA LEU A 237 0.97 -19.07 6.56
C LEU A 237 0.06 -17.93 6.09
N ALA A 238 0.18 -16.75 6.72
CA ALA A 238 -0.57 -15.55 6.33
C ALA A 238 -0.22 -15.12 4.90
N MET A 239 1.08 -15.09 4.57
CA MET A 239 1.54 -14.77 3.22
C MET A 239 1.03 -15.78 2.19
N ARG A 240 1.24 -17.07 2.42
CA ARG A 240 0.81 -18.13 1.50
C ARG A 240 -0.71 -18.11 1.28
N ARG A 241 -1.51 -17.91 2.34
CA ARG A 241 -2.97 -17.75 2.25
C ARG A 241 -3.39 -16.55 1.41
N THR A 242 -2.61 -15.48 1.44
CA THR A 242 -2.90 -14.28 0.66
C THR A 242 -2.50 -14.46 -0.80
N LEU A 243 -1.28 -14.94 -1.06
CA LEU A 243 -0.71 -15.07 -2.41
C LEU A 243 -1.31 -16.22 -3.24
N MET A 244 -2.03 -17.16 -2.62
CA MET A 244 -2.85 -18.14 -3.35
C MET A 244 -4.14 -17.53 -3.93
N ARG A 245 -4.47 -16.28 -3.58
CA ARG A 245 -5.66 -15.53 -4.06
C ARG A 245 -5.32 -14.21 -4.73
N LEU A 246 -4.17 -13.65 -4.38
CA LEU A 246 -3.68 -12.37 -4.88
C LEU A 246 -2.46 -12.60 -5.78
N PRO A 247 -2.63 -12.49 -7.12
CA PRO A 247 -1.52 -12.45 -8.06
C PRO A 247 -0.49 -11.41 -7.67
N SER A 248 0.79 -11.64 -7.98
CA SER A 248 1.82 -10.64 -7.63
C SER A 248 2.95 -10.53 -8.65
N PHE A 249 3.48 -9.31 -8.74
CA PHE A 249 4.67 -8.93 -9.47
C PHE A 249 5.74 -8.50 -8.46
N ARG A 250 7.02 -8.74 -8.77
CA ARG A 250 8.12 -8.55 -7.82
C ARG A 250 9.33 -7.91 -8.48
N ILE A 251 10.10 -7.20 -7.70
CA ILE A 251 11.47 -6.80 -8.00
C ILE A 251 12.30 -6.95 -6.73
N PHE A 252 13.60 -7.22 -6.83
CA PHE A 252 14.48 -7.22 -5.66
C PHE A 252 14.82 -5.79 -5.21
N ASP A 253 15.31 -5.68 -3.98
CA ASP A 253 16.19 -4.59 -3.55
C ASP A 253 17.53 -5.20 -3.07
N ASP A 254 18.22 -4.57 -2.11
CA ASP A 254 19.52 -5.03 -1.65
C ASP A 254 19.45 -6.26 -0.75
N HIS A 255 18.44 -6.38 0.13
CA HIS A 255 18.39 -7.48 1.11
C HIS A 255 18.09 -8.86 0.51
N GLU A 256 17.71 -8.96 -0.76
CA GLU A 256 17.80 -10.19 -1.54
C GLU A 256 19.25 -10.71 -1.71
N PHE A 257 20.24 -9.84 -1.51
CA PHE A 257 21.67 -10.06 -1.67
C PHE A 257 22.41 -9.84 -0.35
N SER A 258 22.55 -8.57 0.03
CA SER A 258 23.27 -8.04 1.19
C SER A 258 22.93 -6.57 1.42
N ASP A 259 22.91 -6.07 2.66
CA ASP A 259 22.70 -4.64 2.97
C ASP A 259 23.52 -3.72 2.04
N ASN A 260 22.87 -2.75 1.40
CA ASN A 260 23.45 -1.77 0.47
C ASN A 260 24.04 -2.35 -0.86
N TRP A 261 23.69 -3.57 -1.23
CA TRP A 261 24.21 -4.24 -2.42
C TRP A 261 23.99 -3.46 -3.73
N GLY A 262 24.98 -3.50 -4.64
CA GLY A 262 24.79 -3.18 -6.06
C GLY A 262 25.84 -2.26 -6.69
N LEU A 263 26.90 -1.85 -5.97
CA LEU A 263 27.87 -0.88 -6.50
C LEU A 263 29.10 -1.55 -7.14
N GLU A 264 29.56 -1.01 -8.27
CA GLU A 264 30.64 -1.58 -9.09
C GLU A 264 31.93 -1.94 -8.32
N TYR A 265 32.38 -1.13 -7.36
CA TYR A 265 33.62 -1.43 -6.63
C TYR A 265 33.51 -2.69 -5.75
N GLU A 266 32.28 -3.09 -5.37
CA GLU A 266 32.02 -4.33 -4.65
C GLU A 266 32.17 -5.54 -5.58
N ASN A 267 31.87 -5.37 -6.89
CA ASN A 267 32.00 -6.42 -7.91
C ASN A 267 33.45 -6.86 -8.20
N HIS A 268 34.47 -6.15 -7.72
CA HIS A 268 35.86 -6.57 -7.92
C HIS A 268 36.31 -7.68 -6.96
N ASP A 269 35.60 -7.88 -5.86
CA ASP A 269 35.85 -8.97 -4.92
C ASP A 269 35.36 -10.32 -5.51
N VAL A 270 36.21 -11.34 -5.47
CA VAL A 270 35.88 -12.69 -5.96
C VAL A 270 34.73 -13.29 -5.14
N ASP A 271 34.74 -13.09 -3.83
CA ASP A 271 33.70 -13.62 -2.93
C ASP A 271 32.37 -12.90 -3.16
N TYR A 272 32.41 -11.60 -3.43
CA TYR A 272 31.22 -10.82 -3.81
C TYR A 272 30.60 -11.32 -5.12
N ARG A 273 31.39 -11.51 -6.19
CA ARG A 273 30.86 -12.02 -7.46
C ARG A 273 30.22 -13.40 -7.32
N LYS A 274 30.80 -14.26 -6.49
CA LYS A 274 30.25 -15.58 -6.17
C LYS A 274 28.89 -15.44 -5.45
N ARG A 275 28.80 -14.58 -4.44
CA ARG A 275 27.56 -14.28 -3.72
C ARG A 275 26.49 -13.67 -4.64
N ARG A 276 26.85 -12.68 -5.47
CA ARG A 276 25.96 -12.10 -6.50
C ARG A 276 25.34 -13.18 -7.37
N LYS A 277 26.15 -14.09 -7.92
CA LYS A 277 25.66 -15.18 -8.76
C LYS A 277 24.70 -16.10 -7.99
N ALA A 278 25.04 -16.44 -6.75
CA ALA A 278 24.22 -17.29 -5.89
C ALA A 278 22.88 -16.65 -5.52
N ALA A 279 22.89 -15.36 -5.17
CA ALA A 279 21.70 -14.58 -4.85
C ALA A 279 20.77 -14.46 -6.06
N LEU A 280 21.32 -14.14 -7.24
CA LEU A 280 20.55 -14.09 -8.50
C LEU A 280 19.93 -15.44 -8.82
N ALA A 281 20.69 -16.55 -8.71
CA ALA A 281 20.15 -17.88 -8.95
C ALA A 281 18.94 -18.20 -8.04
N ALA A 282 18.99 -17.81 -6.76
CA ALA A 282 17.85 -17.94 -5.87
C ALA A 282 16.70 -16.99 -6.23
N TYR A 283 16.99 -15.72 -6.54
CA TYR A 283 15.99 -14.74 -6.96
C TYR A 283 15.22 -15.18 -8.21
N GLU A 284 15.92 -15.73 -9.20
CA GLU A 284 15.35 -16.27 -10.44
C GLU A 284 14.30 -17.34 -10.14
N LEU A 285 14.65 -18.30 -9.27
CA LEU A 285 13.77 -19.42 -8.92
C LEU A 285 12.55 -18.99 -8.10
N TYR A 286 12.74 -18.09 -7.12
CA TYR A 286 11.72 -17.75 -6.14
C TYR A 286 10.85 -16.56 -6.55
N GLN A 287 11.44 -15.50 -7.12
CA GLN A 287 10.73 -14.26 -7.43
C GLN A 287 10.54 -14.05 -8.93
N HIS A 288 11.62 -14.04 -9.71
CA HIS A 288 11.57 -13.66 -11.13
C HIS A 288 10.76 -14.64 -11.99
N ALA A 289 10.75 -15.93 -11.64
CA ALA A 289 9.96 -16.96 -12.31
C ALA A 289 8.46 -16.63 -12.42
N THR A 290 7.94 -15.71 -11.58
CA THR A 290 6.55 -15.27 -11.59
C THR A 290 6.31 -13.89 -12.23
N ASN A 291 7.36 -13.21 -12.68
CA ASN A 291 7.29 -11.96 -13.42
C ASN A 291 7.14 -12.21 -14.94
N PRO A 292 6.74 -11.18 -15.73
CA PRO A 292 6.82 -11.23 -17.19
C PRO A 292 8.19 -11.74 -17.68
N GLU A 293 8.20 -12.41 -18.82
CA GLU A 293 9.45 -12.92 -19.39
C GLU A 293 10.35 -11.78 -19.84
N THR A 294 11.63 -11.86 -19.46
CA THR A 294 12.68 -10.92 -19.84
C THR A 294 13.86 -11.67 -20.46
N PRO A 295 14.71 -11.00 -21.26
CA PRO A 295 16.00 -11.54 -21.66
C PRO A 295 16.86 -11.96 -20.46
N GLU A 296 17.75 -12.93 -20.68
CA GLU A 296 18.69 -13.39 -19.64
C GLU A 296 19.52 -12.22 -19.07
N GLY A 297 19.57 -12.12 -17.74
CA GLY A 297 20.28 -11.06 -17.03
C GLY A 297 19.54 -9.72 -16.95
N ARG A 298 18.34 -9.60 -17.56
CA ARG A 298 17.50 -8.39 -17.44
C ARG A 298 16.40 -8.60 -16.39
N TYR A 299 16.39 -7.75 -15.37
CA TYR A 299 15.40 -7.83 -14.28
C TYR A 299 14.34 -6.73 -14.30
N TRP A 300 14.57 -5.64 -15.02
CA TRP A 300 13.54 -4.65 -15.30
C TRP A 300 12.57 -5.14 -16.39
N TYR A 301 11.31 -4.73 -16.30
CA TYR A 301 10.25 -5.11 -17.24
C TYR A 301 9.08 -4.13 -17.20
N ASP A 302 8.24 -4.13 -18.23
CA ASP A 302 6.97 -3.43 -18.22
C ASP A 302 5.78 -4.39 -18.44
N PHE A 303 4.61 -3.98 -17.97
CA PHE A 303 3.34 -4.63 -18.27
C PHE A 303 2.21 -3.60 -18.22
N ARG A 304 1.01 -4.01 -18.65
CA ARG A 304 -0.17 -3.14 -18.62
C ARG A 304 -1.44 -3.88 -18.25
N VAL A 305 -2.40 -3.12 -17.76
CA VAL A 305 -3.80 -3.52 -17.57
C VAL A 305 -4.64 -2.52 -18.36
N ALA A 306 -5.17 -2.96 -19.51
CA ALA A 306 -5.73 -2.05 -20.52
C ALA A 306 -4.73 -0.92 -20.86
N ASP A 307 -5.12 0.35 -20.70
CA ASP A 307 -4.35 1.56 -20.93
C ASP A 307 -3.62 2.09 -19.68
N VAL A 308 -3.51 1.28 -18.61
CA VAL A 308 -2.69 1.60 -17.43
C VAL A 308 -1.39 0.81 -17.49
N GLY A 309 -0.28 1.53 -17.60
CA GLY A 309 1.06 0.93 -17.72
C GLY A 309 1.84 0.94 -16.41
N PHE A 310 2.69 -0.07 -16.26
CA PHE A 310 3.63 -0.23 -15.16
C PHE A 310 5.03 -0.49 -15.72
N PHE A 311 6.01 0.33 -15.34
CA PHE A 311 7.42 0.10 -15.66
C PHE A 311 8.18 -0.23 -14.37
N VAL A 312 8.66 -1.46 -14.26
CA VAL A 312 9.37 -1.98 -13.09
C VAL A 312 10.86 -1.83 -13.28
N LEU A 313 11.48 -1.00 -12.45
CA LEU A 313 12.89 -0.66 -12.52
C LEU A 313 13.73 -1.65 -11.73
N ASP A 314 14.84 -2.07 -12.33
CA ASP A 314 15.99 -2.56 -11.60
C ASP A 314 16.85 -1.34 -11.20
N THR A 315 17.06 -1.14 -9.91
CA THR A 315 17.85 0.00 -9.38
C THR A 315 19.14 -0.46 -8.68
N ARG A 316 19.45 -1.76 -8.76
CA ARG A 316 20.54 -2.38 -8.00
C ARG A 316 21.56 -3.08 -8.88
N SER A 317 21.14 -3.83 -9.91
CA SER A 317 22.06 -4.79 -10.55
C SER A 317 23.13 -4.17 -11.44
N GLU A 318 22.83 -3.02 -12.05
CA GLU A 318 23.69 -2.31 -13.01
C GLU A 318 24.07 -0.88 -12.54
N ARG A 319 23.76 -0.50 -11.29
CA ARG A 319 24.10 0.84 -10.77
C ARG A 319 25.61 1.00 -10.59
N HIS A 320 26.13 2.20 -10.80
CA HIS A 320 27.54 2.49 -10.59
C HIS A 320 27.83 3.91 -10.11
N TRP A 321 28.96 4.06 -9.42
CA TRP A 321 29.35 5.28 -8.72
C TRP A 321 30.60 5.95 -9.33
N HIS A 322 31.07 5.48 -10.47
CA HIS A 322 32.28 5.98 -11.13
C HIS A 322 31.93 6.85 -12.35
N GLY A 323 32.63 7.98 -12.52
CA GLY A 323 32.31 8.91 -13.61
C GLY A 323 30.93 9.55 -13.43
N ALA A 324 30.08 9.45 -14.46
CA ALA A 324 28.69 9.89 -14.40
C ALA A 324 27.87 8.85 -13.64
N ARG A 325 27.59 9.10 -12.36
CA ARG A 325 26.84 8.17 -11.49
C ARG A 325 25.49 7.82 -12.12
N GLN A 326 25.17 6.54 -12.18
CA GLN A 326 23.91 6.04 -12.73
C GLN A 326 23.31 4.98 -11.81
N ILE A 327 22.02 5.12 -11.52
CA ILE A 327 21.25 4.11 -10.79
C ILE A 327 20.60 3.11 -11.75
N LEU A 328 20.26 3.56 -12.96
CA LEU A 328 19.81 2.72 -14.08
C LEU A 328 20.88 2.75 -15.17
N ASP A 329 21.13 1.63 -15.83
CA ASP A 329 21.99 1.64 -17.02
C ASP A 329 21.36 2.44 -18.18
N ASP A 330 22.17 2.70 -19.21
CA ASP A 330 21.72 3.49 -20.37
C ASP A 330 20.55 2.80 -21.10
N GLU A 331 20.57 1.46 -21.21
CA GLU A 331 19.54 0.69 -21.91
C GLU A 331 18.18 0.81 -21.22
N GLN A 332 18.13 0.61 -19.90
CA GLN A 332 16.92 0.73 -19.10
C GLN A 332 16.42 2.18 -19.06
N PHE A 333 17.33 3.15 -18.97
CA PHE A 333 16.92 4.55 -18.88
C PHE A 333 16.33 5.07 -20.19
N ASP A 334 16.89 4.66 -21.34
CA ASP A 334 16.32 4.96 -22.65
C ASP A 334 14.99 4.22 -22.86
N ALA A 335 14.88 2.96 -22.43
CA ALA A 335 13.63 2.20 -22.46
C ALA A 335 12.53 2.88 -21.61
N LEU A 336 12.86 3.39 -20.42
CA LEU A 336 11.94 4.13 -19.57
C LEU A 336 11.44 5.41 -20.24
N LYS A 337 12.33 6.21 -20.85
CA LYS A 337 11.95 7.43 -21.57
C LYS A 337 11.06 7.12 -22.78
N ALA A 338 11.39 6.09 -23.55
CA ALA A 338 10.57 5.65 -24.68
C ALA A 338 9.18 5.18 -24.22
N TRP A 339 9.12 4.43 -23.12
CA TRP A 339 7.86 3.98 -22.52
C TRP A 339 7.01 5.14 -21.98
N LEU A 340 7.64 6.15 -21.37
CA LEU A 340 6.98 7.36 -20.87
C LEU A 340 6.30 8.17 -21.99
N LEU A 341 6.81 8.11 -23.21
CA LEU A 341 6.24 8.79 -24.39
C LEU A 341 5.07 8.04 -25.04
N ARG A 342 4.73 6.83 -24.58
CA ARG A 342 3.61 6.06 -25.14
C ARG A 342 2.28 6.80 -24.96
N ASP A 343 1.58 7.05 -26.05
CA ASP A 343 0.27 7.70 -26.09
C ASP A 343 -0.90 6.73 -25.88
N ASP A 344 -0.67 5.42 -26.04
CA ASP A 344 -1.64 4.35 -25.75
C ASP A 344 -1.79 4.03 -24.25
N LEU A 345 -1.10 4.77 -23.37
CA LEU A 345 -1.17 4.62 -21.91
C LEU A 345 -1.68 5.91 -21.26
N ALA A 346 -2.89 5.87 -20.73
CA ALA A 346 -3.55 6.99 -20.07
C ALA A 346 -3.02 7.28 -18.66
N VAL A 347 -2.56 6.25 -17.94
CA VAL A 347 -1.94 6.34 -16.61
C VAL A 347 -0.65 5.52 -16.60
N LYS A 348 0.41 6.04 -15.99
CA LYS A 348 1.74 5.45 -15.99
C LYS A 348 2.29 5.35 -14.56
N PHE A 349 2.66 4.15 -14.13
CA PHE A 349 3.33 3.90 -12.86
C PHE A 349 4.79 3.50 -13.07
N ILE A 350 5.70 4.27 -12.50
CA ILE A 350 7.12 3.90 -12.35
C ILE A 350 7.27 3.18 -11.02
N ILE A 351 7.77 1.95 -11.04
CA ILE A 351 7.98 1.13 -9.85
C ILE A 351 9.48 1.08 -9.56
N SER A 352 9.90 1.59 -8.41
CA SER A 352 11.31 1.68 -8.00
C SER A 352 11.46 1.04 -6.62
N SER A 353 12.45 0.18 -6.41
CA SER A 353 12.66 -0.44 -5.09
C SER A 353 13.04 0.60 -4.02
N VAL A 354 13.88 1.57 -4.38
CA VAL A 354 14.23 2.75 -3.56
C VAL A 354 13.42 4.01 -3.95
N PRO A 355 13.17 4.97 -3.03
CA PRO A 355 12.42 6.18 -3.36
C PRO A 355 13.04 7.02 -4.47
N VAL A 356 12.23 7.49 -5.43
CA VAL A 356 12.66 8.49 -6.43
C VAL A 356 12.49 9.91 -5.87
N VAL A 357 11.40 10.16 -5.15
CA VAL A 357 11.13 11.39 -4.40
C VAL A 357 11.42 11.15 -2.92
N HIS A 358 12.31 11.95 -2.34
CA HIS A 358 12.99 11.64 -1.08
C HIS A 358 12.43 12.38 0.13
N VAL A 359 12.56 11.74 1.29
CA VAL A 359 12.47 12.39 2.60
C VAL A 359 13.71 12.08 3.40
N SER A 360 14.42 13.13 3.83
CA SER A 360 15.48 12.96 4.82
C SER A 360 14.91 12.91 6.23
N MET A 361 15.36 11.92 7.00
CA MET A 361 14.97 11.69 8.40
C MET A 361 15.91 12.37 9.42
N LEU A 362 16.94 13.09 8.99
CA LEU A 362 17.95 13.66 9.88
C LEU A 362 17.58 15.08 10.34
N TRP A 363 17.09 15.18 11.58
CA TRP A 363 16.89 16.46 12.24
C TRP A 363 18.23 17.12 12.60
N GLY A 364 18.43 18.38 12.17
CA GLY A 364 19.55 19.21 12.60
C GLY A 364 20.89 19.00 11.90
N ILE A 365 20.96 18.17 10.84
CA ILE A 365 22.12 18.07 9.94
C ILE A 365 21.76 18.75 8.61
N PRO A 366 22.65 19.55 7.98
CA PRO A 366 22.45 20.06 6.63
C PRO A 366 22.21 18.90 5.66
N VAL A 367 20.95 18.70 5.30
CA VAL A 367 20.43 17.54 4.57
C VAL A 367 21.11 17.35 3.22
N GLN A 368 21.45 18.44 2.53
CA GLN A 368 22.09 18.38 1.22
C GLN A 368 23.46 17.70 1.22
N GLU A 369 24.24 17.78 2.31
CA GLU A 369 25.52 17.05 2.39
C GLU A 369 25.32 15.56 2.62
N VAL A 370 24.31 15.15 3.39
CA VAL A 370 24.03 13.73 3.64
C VAL A 370 23.38 13.07 2.42
N ILE A 371 22.42 13.75 1.79
CA ILE A 371 21.69 13.30 0.59
C ILE A 371 22.62 13.17 -0.61
N ALA A 372 23.49 14.15 -0.87
CA ALA A 372 24.41 14.09 -2.00
C ALA A 372 25.49 12.99 -1.87
N THR A 373 25.65 12.44 -0.66
CA THR A 373 26.52 11.31 -0.36
C THR A 373 25.79 9.97 -0.22
N SER A 374 24.46 9.96 -0.28
CA SER A 374 23.68 8.72 -0.26
C SER A 374 24.07 7.87 -1.46
N ARG A 375 24.55 6.64 -1.24
CA ARG A 375 24.91 5.72 -2.34
C ARG A 375 23.81 4.73 -2.68
N GLU A 376 22.76 4.70 -1.86
CA GLU A 376 21.67 3.72 -1.95
C GLU A 376 20.50 4.21 -2.80
N GLN A 377 20.28 5.52 -2.77
CA GLN A 377 19.02 6.10 -3.18
C GLN A 377 19.21 7.06 -4.35
N TRP A 378 18.13 7.37 -5.08
CA TRP A 378 18.15 8.27 -6.24
C TRP A 378 18.78 9.65 -5.98
N SER A 379 18.75 10.12 -4.73
CA SER A 379 19.45 11.34 -4.28
C SER A 379 20.98 11.31 -4.49
N GLY A 380 21.59 10.12 -4.47
CA GLY A 380 22.99 9.91 -4.81
C GLY A 380 23.33 10.09 -6.29
N PHE A 381 22.31 9.90 -7.12
CA PHE A 381 22.35 9.86 -8.58
C PHE A 381 21.63 11.07 -9.18
N GLU A 382 21.87 12.24 -8.59
CA GLU A 382 21.12 13.48 -8.83
C GLU A 382 21.05 13.88 -10.31
N ALA A 383 22.10 13.63 -11.10
CA ALA A 383 22.08 13.94 -12.53
C ALA A 383 21.01 13.13 -13.28
N GLN A 384 20.97 11.80 -13.07
CA GLN A 384 19.98 10.93 -13.70
C GLN A 384 18.57 11.18 -13.14
N ARG A 385 18.45 11.49 -11.83
CA ARG A 385 17.19 11.91 -11.19
C ARG A 385 16.64 13.21 -11.81
N GLN A 386 17.49 14.23 -11.95
CA GLN A 386 17.16 15.50 -12.57
C GLN A 386 16.78 15.32 -14.04
N GLU A 387 17.47 14.43 -14.76
CA GLU A 387 17.14 14.13 -16.16
C GLU A 387 15.78 13.44 -16.29
N LEU A 388 15.44 12.50 -15.41
CA LEU A 388 14.13 11.86 -15.37
C LEU A 388 13.01 12.88 -15.13
N PHE A 389 13.15 13.72 -14.10
CA PHE A 389 12.16 14.76 -13.82
C PHE A 389 12.15 15.84 -14.91
N GLY A 390 13.29 16.19 -15.49
CA GLY A 390 13.37 17.08 -16.65
C GLY A 390 12.53 16.53 -17.78
N PHE A 391 12.77 15.28 -18.17
CA PHE A 391 12.08 14.58 -19.23
C PHE A 391 10.55 14.53 -19.01
N ILE A 392 10.09 14.16 -17.81
CA ILE A 392 8.66 14.10 -17.50
C ILE A 392 7.99 15.47 -17.64
N PHE A 393 8.59 16.51 -17.05
CA PHE A 393 8.00 17.84 -17.03
C PHE A 393 8.17 18.62 -18.33
N ASP A 394 9.27 18.44 -19.06
CA ASP A 394 9.52 19.10 -20.36
C ASP A 394 8.62 18.54 -21.47
N ASN A 395 8.23 17.27 -21.38
CA ASN A 395 7.29 16.64 -22.30
C ASN A 395 5.82 16.73 -21.82
N GLU A 396 5.55 17.46 -20.72
CA GLU A 396 4.21 17.63 -20.14
C GLU A 396 3.47 16.30 -19.90
N LEU A 397 4.21 15.28 -19.44
CA LEU A 397 3.68 13.94 -19.21
C LEU A 397 2.82 13.91 -17.94
N ASN A 398 1.51 14.10 -18.13
CA ASN A 398 0.51 14.00 -17.07
C ASN A 398 0.24 12.54 -16.67
N ASN A 399 -0.36 12.33 -15.48
CA ASN A 399 -0.74 11.02 -14.94
C ASN A 399 0.42 10.01 -14.80
N VAL A 400 1.61 10.52 -14.50
CA VAL A 400 2.75 9.71 -14.08
C VAL A 400 2.78 9.64 -12.55
N PHE A 401 2.93 8.44 -12.02
CA PHE A 401 2.99 8.15 -10.58
C PHE A 401 4.23 7.30 -10.29
N VAL A 402 4.85 7.50 -9.13
CA VAL A 402 5.99 6.70 -8.67
C VAL A 402 5.57 5.87 -7.46
N LEU A 403 5.89 4.57 -7.45
CA LEU A 403 5.75 3.70 -6.28
C LEU A 403 7.13 3.29 -5.76
N SER A 404 7.32 3.28 -4.44
CA SER A 404 8.63 2.94 -3.83
C SER A 404 8.63 2.25 -2.46
N GLY A 405 9.75 1.64 -2.11
CA GLY A 405 10.00 0.87 -0.89
C GLY A 405 11.20 1.35 -0.05
N ASP A 406 12.00 0.41 0.47
CA ASP A 406 13.29 0.60 1.19
C ASP A 406 13.22 1.29 2.57
N VAL A 407 12.71 2.52 2.65
CA VAL A 407 12.99 3.45 3.75
C VAL A 407 12.33 3.20 5.12
N HIS A 408 11.65 2.07 5.30
CA HIS A 408 10.93 1.68 6.53
C HIS A 408 9.98 2.76 7.08
N ILE A 409 9.43 3.58 6.18
CA ILE A 409 8.40 4.58 6.44
C ILE A 409 7.38 4.60 5.30
N SER A 410 6.14 4.90 5.63
CA SER A 410 5.15 5.31 4.63
C SER A 410 5.42 6.75 4.26
N HIS A 411 5.46 7.07 2.98
CA HIS A 411 5.62 8.44 2.51
C HIS A 411 4.78 8.72 1.28
N ILE A 412 4.05 9.83 1.27
CA ILE A 412 3.29 10.30 0.12
C ILE A 412 3.81 11.70 -0.20
N ALA A 413 4.19 11.96 -1.44
CA ALA A 413 4.77 13.22 -1.88
C ALA A 413 4.09 13.73 -3.15
N ARG A 414 4.07 15.06 -3.28
CA ARG A 414 3.75 15.76 -4.52
C ARG A 414 4.98 16.57 -4.95
N LEU A 415 5.43 16.37 -6.18
CA LEU A 415 6.52 17.13 -6.79
C LEU A 415 5.96 18.01 -7.91
N GLN A 416 6.35 19.28 -7.96
CA GLN A 416 5.97 20.23 -9.00
C GLN A 416 7.16 21.08 -9.42
N ARG A 417 7.13 21.68 -10.62
CA ARG A 417 8.05 22.77 -10.93
C ARG A 417 7.68 24.00 -10.11
N GLU A 418 8.68 24.76 -9.66
CA GLU A 418 8.45 26.05 -8.97
C GLU A 418 7.59 27.01 -9.80
N GLN A 419 7.68 26.89 -11.13
CA GLN A 419 6.88 27.62 -12.10
C GLN A 419 6.14 26.60 -12.98
N GLY A 420 4.95 26.16 -12.57
CA GLY A 420 4.13 25.23 -13.36
C GLY A 420 2.92 24.68 -12.59
N GLY A 421 1.93 24.16 -13.33
CA GLY A 421 0.72 23.56 -12.75
C GLY A 421 0.75 22.03 -12.62
N MET A 422 1.57 21.36 -13.42
CA MET A 422 1.67 19.89 -13.43
C MET A 422 2.28 19.35 -12.14
N ALA A 423 1.85 18.16 -11.71
CA ALA A 423 2.40 17.48 -10.55
C ALA A 423 2.72 16.02 -10.85
N LEU A 424 3.83 15.55 -10.30
CA LEU A 424 4.19 14.14 -10.17
C LEU A 424 3.86 13.71 -8.73
N HIS A 425 3.24 12.55 -8.57
CA HIS A 425 2.92 12.01 -7.25
C HIS A 425 3.77 10.77 -6.96
N SER A 426 4.30 10.69 -5.73
CA SER A 426 5.13 9.57 -5.28
C SER A 426 4.50 8.92 -4.06
N PHE A 427 4.33 7.60 -4.10
CA PHE A 427 3.76 6.81 -3.01
C PHE A 427 4.75 5.75 -2.55
N THR A 428 5.11 5.79 -1.28
CA THR A 428 6.05 4.88 -0.63
C THR A 428 5.31 4.12 0.47
N SER A 429 5.35 2.79 0.39
CA SER A 429 4.76 1.91 1.40
C SER A 429 5.84 0.95 1.89
N SER A 430 6.51 1.38 2.96
CA SER A 430 7.49 0.58 3.68
C SER A 430 7.33 0.83 5.20
N PRO A 431 7.58 -0.13 6.09
CA PRO A 431 7.83 -1.53 5.79
C PRO A 431 6.54 -2.36 5.90
N MET A 432 6.51 -3.53 5.26
CA MET A 432 5.45 -4.51 5.48
C MET A 432 5.61 -5.21 6.82
N SER A 433 6.84 -5.56 7.23
CA SER A 433 7.11 -6.15 8.54
C SER A 433 8.52 -5.96 9.11
N GLN A 434 9.28 -4.99 8.60
CA GLN A 434 10.53 -4.54 9.20
C GLN A 434 10.31 -3.50 10.33
N GLU A 435 11.29 -3.30 11.21
CA GLU A 435 11.27 -2.26 12.23
C GLU A 435 11.36 -0.86 11.59
N SER A 436 10.39 0.00 11.91
CA SER A 436 10.46 1.42 11.57
C SER A 436 11.21 2.21 12.64
N PRO A 437 11.82 3.35 12.29
CA PRO A 437 12.38 4.29 13.25
C PRO A 437 11.33 4.71 14.31
N PRO A 438 11.74 4.96 15.58
CA PRO A 438 10.83 5.42 16.64
C PRO A 438 10.22 6.81 16.38
N ILE A 439 10.81 7.53 15.43
CA ILE A 439 10.24 8.22 14.27
C ILE A 439 8.71 8.49 14.13
N GLN A 440 7.93 8.83 15.15
CA GLN A 440 6.46 8.98 15.00
C GLN A 440 6.08 10.24 14.18
N GLU A 441 5.70 10.03 12.91
CA GLU A 441 5.11 11.01 11.96
C GLU A 441 5.86 12.35 11.84
N TYR A 442 6.70 12.51 10.81
CA TYR A 442 7.69 13.58 10.78
C TYR A 442 7.51 14.68 9.74
N VAL A 443 8.11 15.82 10.13
CA VAL A 443 8.58 16.91 9.29
C VAL A 443 9.58 16.33 8.30
N ALA A 444 9.19 16.25 7.03
CA ALA A 444 10.14 15.98 5.96
C ALA A 444 10.96 17.24 5.70
N LEU A 445 12.28 17.11 5.70
CA LEU A 445 13.11 18.07 4.99
C LEU A 445 12.90 17.83 3.51
N LYS A 446 12.50 18.89 2.80
CA LYS A 446 12.24 18.83 1.35
C LYS A 446 13.56 18.55 0.63
N ASP A 447 13.73 17.34 0.10
CA ASP A 447 14.78 17.05 -0.88
C ASP A 447 14.21 17.21 -2.30
N ALA A 448 13.85 18.44 -2.62
CA ALA A 448 13.41 18.76 -3.96
C ALA A 448 14.65 19.01 -4.84
N PRO A 449 14.75 18.34 -6.02
CA PRO A 449 15.75 18.67 -7.02
C PRO A 449 15.66 20.14 -7.41
N LYS A 450 16.77 20.69 -7.91
CA LYS A 450 16.84 22.11 -8.28
C LYS A 450 15.76 22.47 -9.31
N GLY A 451 14.96 23.49 -9.00
CA GLY A 451 13.86 23.99 -9.85
C GLY A 451 12.51 23.30 -9.62
N TYR A 452 12.43 22.43 -8.61
CA TYR A 452 11.21 21.76 -8.19
C TYR A 452 10.85 22.10 -6.75
N ASP A 453 9.56 22.12 -6.43
CA ASP A 453 9.04 22.12 -5.07
C ASP A 453 8.46 20.74 -4.75
N MET A 454 8.80 20.22 -3.58
CA MET A 454 8.28 18.96 -3.06
C MET A 454 7.44 19.24 -1.83
N SER A 455 6.17 18.83 -1.87
CA SER A 455 5.25 18.89 -0.74
C SER A 455 5.05 17.49 -0.17
N PRO A 456 5.56 17.18 1.05
CA PRO A 456 5.24 15.94 1.73
C PRO A 456 3.75 15.96 2.10
N VAL A 457 3.00 14.96 1.65
CA VAL A 457 1.58 14.78 1.96
C VAL A 457 1.40 14.01 3.27
N PHE A 458 2.17 12.93 3.43
CA PHE A 458 2.11 12.05 4.58
C PHE A 458 3.49 11.45 4.82
N THR A 459 3.89 11.34 6.09
CA THR A 459 5.05 10.54 6.48
C THR A 459 4.71 9.83 7.78
N GLY A 460 4.81 8.50 7.80
CA GLY A 460 4.42 7.69 8.96
C GLY A 460 5.36 6.52 9.19
N ALA A 461 5.60 6.20 10.45
CA ALA A 461 6.28 4.99 10.87
C ALA A 461 5.29 3.89 11.23
N GLY A 462 5.71 2.63 11.07
CA GLY A 462 4.95 1.44 11.40
C GLY A 462 4.59 0.60 10.18
N CYS A 463 4.35 -0.68 10.42
CA CYS A 463 4.07 -1.65 9.36
C CYS A 463 2.79 -1.30 8.59
N ASN A 464 2.88 -1.28 7.27
CA ASN A 464 1.78 -0.88 6.39
C ASN A 464 1.82 -1.60 5.03
N VAL A 465 0.70 -1.52 4.31
CA VAL A 465 0.57 -1.87 2.89
C VAL A 465 -0.22 -0.77 2.19
N GLY A 466 0.22 -0.40 0.99
CA GLY A 466 -0.44 0.59 0.16
C GLY A 466 -1.42 -0.06 -0.81
N LEU A 467 -2.54 0.61 -1.07
CA LEU A 467 -3.50 0.25 -2.12
C LEU A 467 -3.64 1.43 -3.07
N VAL A 468 -3.47 1.19 -4.37
CA VAL A 468 -3.73 2.19 -5.40
C VAL A 468 -5.01 1.85 -6.13
N ARG A 469 -5.84 2.87 -6.39
CA ARG A 469 -7.06 2.76 -7.20
C ARG A 469 -6.93 3.65 -8.42
N VAL A 470 -7.27 3.10 -9.58
CA VAL A 470 -7.41 3.84 -10.84
C VAL A 470 -8.85 3.70 -11.29
N THR A 471 -9.62 4.79 -11.18
CA THR A 471 -11.06 4.80 -11.37
C THR A 471 -11.41 5.55 -12.65
N PRO A 472 -12.08 4.91 -13.64
CA PRO A 472 -12.57 5.61 -14.82
C PRO A 472 -13.51 6.75 -14.41
N ARG A 473 -13.33 7.95 -14.97
CA ARG A 473 -14.28 9.05 -14.75
C ARG A 473 -15.55 8.78 -15.55
N VAL A 474 -16.69 8.80 -14.87
CA VAL A 474 -18.00 8.81 -15.54
C VAL A 474 -18.26 10.25 -15.96
N GLU A 475 -18.19 10.54 -17.27
CA GLU A 475 -18.80 11.76 -17.79
C GLU A 475 -20.30 11.65 -17.53
N LEU A 476 -20.78 12.36 -16.51
CA LEU A 476 -22.21 12.67 -16.40
C LEU A 476 -22.53 13.56 -17.59
N GLY A 477 -23.01 12.96 -18.68
CA GLY A 477 -23.56 13.70 -19.79
C GLY A 477 -24.62 14.65 -19.23
N GLU A 478 -24.39 15.95 -19.41
CA GLU A 478 -25.49 16.90 -19.35
C GLU A 478 -26.43 16.51 -20.49
N ASP A 479 -27.51 15.81 -20.17
CA ASP A 479 -28.69 15.73 -21.02
C ASP A 479 -29.23 17.16 -21.17
N GLN A 480 -28.68 17.90 -22.13
CA GLN A 480 -29.35 19.02 -22.78
C GLN A 480 -29.16 18.90 -24.30
N ASP A 481 -30.27 18.53 -24.93
CA ASP A 481 -30.64 18.77 -26.33
C ASP A 481 -29.75 18.18 -27.43
N GLY A 482 -30.33 17.20 -28.12
CA GLY A 482 -29.76 16.58 -29.30
C GLY A 482 -29.47 17.58 -30.42
N ALA A 483 -28.20 17.75 -30.75
CA ALA A 483 -27.72 17.94 -32.10
C ALA A 483 -26.22 17.61 -32.17
N SER A 484 -25.83 16.99 -33.28
CA SER A 484 -24.50 16.48 -33.63
C SER A 484 -23.30 17.36 -33.23
N ALA A 485 -22.27 16.74 -32.69
CA ALA A 485 -20.89 17.16 -32.92
C ALA A 485 -19.93 15.97 -32.74
N ALA A 486 -19.76 15.18 -33.80
CA ALA A 486 -18.49 14.51 -34.06
C ALA A 486 -17.50 15.56 -34.59
N ASN A 487 -16.23 15.44 -34.20
CA ASN A 487 -15.07 16.30 -34.50
C ASN A 487 -14.87 17.55 -33.64
N SER A 488 -14.22 17.36 -32.48
CA SER A 488 -13.03 18.15 -32.10
C SER A 488 -12.30 17.54 -30.89
N ALA A 489 -11.73 16.34 -31.05
CA ALA A 489 -10.73 15.83 -30.10
C ALA A 489 -9.35 16.32 -30.56
N ALA A 490 -8.97 17.52 -30.16
CA ALA A 490 -7.58 18.00 -30.10
C ALA A 490 -7.54 19.43 -29.55
N ARG A 491 -6.80 19.61 -28.45
CA ARG A 491 -6.29 20.87 -27.89
C ARG A 491 -7.28 21.71 -27.09
N THR A 492 -7.54 21.30 -25.85
CA THR A 492 -7.60 22.20 -24.67
C THR A 492 -7.55 21.37 -23.37
N GLY A 493 -6.42 21.40 -22.64
CA GLY A 493 -6.35 21.13 -21.19
C GLY A 493 -7.17 19.97 -20.62
N ASP A 494 -7.07 18.78 -21.21
CA ASP A 494 -7.87 17.60 -20.89
C ASP A 494 -7.77 17.22 -19.42
N LYS A 495 -8.94 17.14 -18.78
CA LYS A 495 -9.09 16.45 -17.49
C LYS A 495 -8.69 14.98 -17.69
N PRO A 496 -7.90 14.37 -16.79
CA PRO A 496 -7.56 12.95 -16.87
C PRO A 496 -8.80 12.07 -17.04
N ALA A 497 -8.74 11.05 -17.91
CA ALA A 497 -9.80 10.05 -18.07
C ALA A 497 -10.00 9.19 -16.79
N TYR A 498 -9.00 9.20 -15.91
CA TYR A 498 -8.96 8.42 -14.68
C TYR A 498 -8.67 9.29 -13.47
N ASP A 499 -9.31 8.98 -12.34
CA ASP A 499 -8.88 9.42 -11.03
C ASP A 499 -7.96 8.37 -10.42
N VAL A 500 -6.87 8.81 -9.77
CA VAL A 500 -5.93 7.92 -9.07
C VAL A 500 -5.90 8.28 -7.60
N SER A 501 -6.07 7.27 -6.74
CA SER A 501 -5.91 7.41 -5.30
C SER A 501 -4.96 6.36 -4.72
N CYS A 502 -4.39 6.67 -3.56
CA CYS A 502 -3.54 5.82 -2.75
C CYS A 502 -4.09 5.78 -1.32
N GLU A 503 -4.26 4.58 -0.78
CA GLU A 503 -4.71 4.30 0.57
C GLU A 503 -3.59 3.56 1.31
N LEU A 504 -3.46 3.79 2.62
CA LEU A 504 -2.52 3.04 3.46
C LEU A 504 -3.28 2.28 4.55
N TYR A 505 -2.88 1.03 4.75
CA TYR A 505 -3.52 0.08 5.66
C TYR A 505 -2.53 -0.50 6.65
N ASP A 506 -2.97 -0.71 7.89
CA ASP A 506 -2.15 -1.31 8.94
C ASP A 506 -2.14 -2.86 8.90
N THR A 507 -1.43 -3.48 9.84
CA THR A 507 -1.36 -4.95 9.99
C THR A 507 -2.68 -5.66 10.28
N ARG A 508 -3.77 -4.96 10.57
CA ARG A 508 -5.12 -5.53 10.73
C ARG A 508 -5.96 -5.38 9.46
N GLY A 509 -5.44 -4.67 8.47
CA GLY A 509 -6.17 -4.29 7.27
C GLY A 509 -7.07 -3.08 7.51
N GLU A 510 -6.83 -2.27 8.54
CA GLU A 510 -7.59 -1.04 8.77
C GLU A 510 -6.92 0.13 8.04
N ARG A 511 -7.71 0.86 7.25
CA ARG A 511 -7.24 2.04 6.50
C ARG A 511 -6.96 3.16 7.49
N PHE A 512 -5.79 3.76 7.45
CA PHE A 512 -5.45 4.91 8.30
C PHE A 512 -5.15 6.19 7.51
N PHE A 513 -5.02 6.09 6.17
CA PHE A 513 -4.74 7.22 5.30
C PHE A 513 -5.32 7.00 3.88
N GLU A 514 -5.73 8.08 3.21
CA GLU A 514 -6.22 8.12 1.82
C GLU A 514 -5.79 9.43 1.15
N TYR A 515 -5.30 9.34 -0.09
CA TYR A 515 -4.89 10.45 -0.94
C TYR A 515 -5.38 10.26 -2.38
N PRO A 516 -5.89 11.29 -3.08
CA PRO A 516 -6.28 12.59 -2.54
C PRO A 516 -7.36 12.41 -1.46
N GLY A 517 -7.28 13.20 -0.39
CA GLY A 517 -8.25 13.12 0.70
C GLY A 517 -9.69 13.40 0.22
N ARG A 518 -10.67 12.73 0.85
CA ARG A 518 -12.09 13.07 0.76
C ARG A 518 -12.42 14.25 1.65
N ALA A 519 -13.60 14.84 1.46
CA ALA A 519 -14.13 15.87 2.34
C ALA A 519 -14.04 15.42 3.81
N MET A 520 -13.12 15.97 4.60
CA MET A 520 -12.70 15.41 5.88
C MET A 520 -13.27 16.16 7.09
N VAL A 521 -13.46 15.41 8.18
CA VAL A 521 -13.76 15.90 9.52
C VAL A 521 -12.48 15.97 10.33
N VAL A 522 -12.08 17.16 10.77
CA VAL A 522 -11.01 17.38 11.74
C VAL A 522 -11.61 17.25 13.12
N LEU A 523 -11.03 16.41 13.96
CA LEU A 523 -11.61 16.03 15.23
C LEU A 523 -10.58 16.20 16.33
N ASP A 524 -10.83 17.12 17.27
CA ASP A 524 -10.02 17.20 18.47
C ASP A 524 -10.17 15.93 19.32
N ILE A 525 -9.12 15.52 20.01
CA ILE A 525 -9.12 14.28 20.81
C ILE A 525 -9.57 14.53 22.25
N ASP A 526 -8.87 15.43 22.94
CA ASP A 526 -8.95 15.56 24.40
C ASP A 526 -10.21 16.36 24.76
N ARG A 527 -11.05 15.88 25.68
CA ARG A 527 -12.35 16.50 26.01
C ARG A 527 -13.39 16.53 24.87
N THR A 528 -13.07 15.96 23.72
CA THR A 528 -14.00 15.84 22.58
C THR A 528 -14.44 14.38 22.38
N LEU A 529 -13.50 13.42 22.39
CA LEU A 529 -13.83 11.99 22.30
C LEU A 529 -14.19 11.37 23.65
N SER A 530 -13.65 11.93 24.73
CA SER A 530 -13.97 11.58 26.11
C SER A 530 -14.18 12.84 26.92
N THR A 531 -14.81 12.75 28.10
CA THR A 531 -14.98 13.89 29.03
C THR A 531 -13.67 14.33 29.69
N THR A 532 -12.57 13.62 29.44
CA THR A 532 -11.28 13.87 30.08
C THR A 532 -10.15 13.85 29.06
N ASN A 533 -8.91 13.89 29.53
CA ASN A 533 -7.77 13.69 28.65
C ASN A 533 -7.58 12.20 28.40
N ILE A 534 -7.40 11.78 27.15
CA ILE A 534 -7.37 10.35 26.80
C ILE A 534 -6.21 9.57 27.45
N LEU A 535 -5.14 10.26 27.89
CA LEU A 535 -4.03 9.62 28.59
C LEU A 535 -4.31 9.35 30.07
N LYS A 536 -5.41 9.86 30.62
CA LYS A 536 -5.81 9.53 31.99
C LYS A 536 -6.32 8.09 32.02
N ARG A 537 -5.89 7.33 33.03
CA ARG A 537 -6.24 5.90 33.18
C ARG A 537 -7.74 5.65 33.26
N ASP A 538 -8.52 6.62 33.72
CA ASP A 538 -9.96 6.60 33.88
C ASP A 538 -10.71 7.26 32.70
N SER A 539 -10.02 7.63 31.61
CA SER A 539 -10.66 8.23 30.45
C SER A 539 -11.54 7.24 29.71
N THR A 540 -12.85 7.48 29.77
CA THR A 540 -13.88 6.73 29.03
C THR A 540 -14.49 7.58 27.93
N PRO A 541 -14.66 7.07 26.70
CA PRO A 541 -15.30 7.79 25.62
C PRO A 541 -16.71 8.25 25.99
N TYR A 542 -17.18 9.33 25.35
CA TYR A 542 -18.61 9.63 25.37
C TYR A 542 -19.42 8.45 24.83
N LEU A 543 -20.64 8.27 25.34
CA LEU A 543 -21.58 7.26 24.85
C LEU A 543 -21.74 7.40 23.33
N ASN A 544 -21.70 6.30 22.59
CA ASN A 544 -21.86 6.26 21.12
C ASN A 544 -20.80 7.04 20.31
N ALA A 545 -19.73 7.56 20.92
CA ALA A 545 -18.67 8.27 20.19
C ALA A 545 -18.02 7.40 19.11
N ALA A 546 -17.52 6.22 19.46
CA ALA A 546 -16.81 5.35 18.52
C ALA A 546 -17.68 4.92 17.30
N PRO A 547 -18.91 4.42 17.47
CA PRO A 547 -19.78 4.10 16.32
C PRO A 547 -20.11 5.30 15.42
N VAL A 548 -20.30 6.49 15.98
CA VAL A 548 -20.58 7.71 15.20
C VAL A 548 -19.33 8.14 14.43
N VAL A 549 -18.17 8.18 15.10
CA VAL A 549 -16.89 8.54 14.46
C VAL A 549 -16.54 7.54 13.36
N GLN A 550 -16.86 6.25 13.53
CA GLN A 550 -16.73 5.24 12.47
C GLN A 550 -17.56 5.63 11.23
N ARG A 551 -18.85 5.96 11.40
CA ARG A 551 -19.73 6.38 10.28
C ARG A 551 -19.27 7.68 9.62
N LEU A 552 -18.78 8.64 10.41
CA LEU A 552 -18.15 9.85 9.89
C LEU A 552 -16.89 9.54 9.09
N HIS A 553 -16.02 8.65 9.58
CA HIS A 553 -14.81 8.24 8.88
C HIS A 553 -15.12 7.53 7.56
N GLU A 554 -16.16 6.69 7.52
CA GLU A 554 -16.59 6.02 6.30
C GLU A 554 -17.20 6.99 5.27
N SER A 555 -17.96 7.98 5.74
CA SER A 555 -18.66 8.96 4.89
C SER A 555 -17.74 10.07 4.37
N PHE A 556 -16.88 10.62 5.24
CA PHE A 556 -16.07 11.83 5.01
C PHE A 556 -14.56 11.55 5.11
N GLY A 557 -14.18 10.67 6.02
CA GLY A 557 -12.80 10.58 6.51
C GLY A 557 -12.61 11.48 7.72
N VAL A 558 -11.89 10.98 8.71
CA VAL A 558 -11.64 11.66 9.99
C VAL A 558 -10.15 11.86 10.16
N ILE A 559 -9.70 13.03 10.62
CA ILE A 559 -8.33 13.24 11.09
C ILE A 559 -8.42 13.64 12.55
N TYR A 560 -7.65 12.96 13.40
CA TYR A 560 -7.56 13.32 14.81
C TYR A 560 -6.49 14.41 14.97
N LEU A 561 -6.83 15.50 15.65
CA LEU A 561 -5.94 16.63 15.89
C LEU A 561 -5.62 16.75 17.38
N THR A 562 -4.35 16.96 17.72
CA THR A 562 -3.92 17.10 19.11
C THR A 562 -2.79 18.10 19.26
N ALA A 563 -2.89 18.98 20.26
CA ALA A 563 -1.87 19.98 20.60
C ALA A 563 -0.75 19.36 21.46
N ARG A 564 -0.38 18.10 21.22
CA ARG A 564 0.65 17.39 21.97
C ARG A 564 1.96 17.35 21.20
N PRO A 565 3.12 17.52 21.87
CA PRO A 565 4.41 17.56 21.21
C PRO A 565 4.84 16.19 20.70
N ARG A 566 5.52 16.19 19.55
CA ARG A 566 5.88 15.02 18.75
C ARG A 566 6.94 14.09 19.33
N PHE A 567 7.74 14.55 20.29
CA PHE A 567 8.89 13.78 20.81
C PHE A 567 8.52 12.84 21.98
N LEU A 568 7.25 12.81 22.39
CA LEU A 568 6.73 11.87 23.38
C LEU A 568 6.05 10.69 22.68
N PRO A 569 5.91 9.51 23.31
CA PRO A 569 5.23 8.33 22.74
C PRO A 569 3.71 8.52 22.61
N TYR A 570 3.24 9.76 22.47
CA TYR A 570 1.84 10.15 22.52
C TYR A 570 1.02 9.51 21.40
N VAL A 571 1.52 9.45 20.16
CA VAL A 571 0.75 8.83 19.06
C VAL A 571 0.51 7.36 19.31
N SER A 572 1.50 6.62 19.81
CA SER A 572 1.27 5.22 20.23
C SER A 572 0.20 5.12 21.29
N MET A 573 0.28 5.94 22.36
CA MET A 573 -0.71 5.91 23.43
C MET A 573 -2.12 6.29 22.95
N ALA A 574 -2.22 7.30 22.08
CA ALA A 574 -3.49 7.74 21.52
C ALA A 574 -4.09 6.69 20.58
N ARG A 575 -3.28 6.08 19.70
CA ARG A 575 -3.72 4.97 18.84
C ARG A 575 -4.18 3.77 19.65
N ASP A 576 -3.45 3.43 20.71
CA ASP A 576 -3.83 2.32 21.60
C ASP A 576 -5.15 2.63 22.32
N TRP A 577 -5.31 3.85 22.86
CA TRP A 577 -6.57 4.25 23.49
C TRP A 577 -7.74 4.25 22.50
N LEU A 578 -7.60 4.86 21.31
CA LEU A 578 -8.62 4.87 20.27
C LEU A 578 -9.03 3.44 19.90
N ARG A 579 -8.05 2.56 19.74
CA ARG A 579 -8.24 1.15 19.39
C ARG A 579 -8.92 0.36 20.49
N GLU A 580 -8.50 0.51 21.75
CA GLU A 580 -9.11 -0.16 22.91
C GLU A 580 -10.59 0.18 23.05
N HIS A 581 -10.98 1.38 22.59
CA HIS A 581 -12.34 1.88 22.65
C HIS A 581 -13.13 1.77 21.33
N GLY A 582 -12.56 1.11 20.30
CA GLY A 582 -13.27 0.80 19.06
C GLY A 582 -13.43 1.95 18.07
N PHE A 583 -12.64 3.02 18.19
CA PHE A 583 -12.60 4.10 17.20
C PHE A 583 -11.90 3.65 15.89
N PRO A 584 -12.24 4.24 14.73
CA PRO A 584 -11.56 3.96 13.47
C PRO A 584 -10.07 4.31 13.56
N ALA A 585 -9.24 3.47 12.94
CA ALA A 585 -7.87 3.83 12.65
C ALA A 585 -7.87 5.04 11.72
N SER A 586 -7.16 6.10 12.09
CA SER A 586 -6.93 7.24 11.20
C SER A 586 -5.68 8.01 11.61
N GLN A 587 -5.29 8.95 10.77
CA GLN A 587 -4.16 9.82 11.01
C GLN A 587 -4.36 10.67 12.28
N ILE A 588 -3.30 10.79 13.08
CA ILE A 588 -3.25 11.62 14.29
C ILE A 588 -2.24 12.75 14.06
N VAL A 589 -2.73 13.95 13.75
CA VAL A 589 -1.90 15.12 13.48
C VAL A 589 -1.51 15.82 14.80
N MET A 590 -0.20 15.93 15.02
CA MET A 590 0.43 16.55 16.19
C MET A 590 1.16 17.87 15.88
N LEU A 591 1.50 18.65 16.91
CA LEU A 591 2.30 19.90 16.87
C LEU A 591 3.58 19.83 16.04
N MET A 592 3.64 20.55 14.92
CA MET A 592 4.80 20.57 14.00
C MET A 592 6.04 21.22 14.58
N ASN A 593 5.86 22.35 15.25
CA ASN A 593 6.97 23.18 15.71
C ASN A 593 6.99 23.18 17.25
N PRO A 594 8.10 22.77 17.89
CA PRO A 594 8.23 22.87 19.34
C PRO A 594 8.05 24.29 19.88
N LEU A 595 8.28 25.32 19.06
CA LEU A 595 8.04 26.73 19.44
C LEU A 595 6.55 27.03 19.65
N ASP A 596 5.65 26.27 19.03
CA ASP A 596 4.20 26.40 19.21
C ASP A 596 3.74 25.89 20.60
N LEU A 597 4.64 25.24 21.38
CA LEU A 597 4.41 24.93 22.80
C LEU A 597 4.52 26.16 23.71
N LEU A 598 5.01 27.30 23.20
CA LEU A 598 5.13 28.51 24.00
C LEU A 598 3.72 29.06 24.33
N PRO A 599 3.47 29.55 25.56
CA PRO A 599 2.15 29.97 26.00
C PRO A 599 1.46 31.02 25.12
N TRP A 600 2.24 31.77 24.34
CA TRP A 600 1.75 32.83 23.44
C TRP A 600 1.36 32.34 22.04
N HIS A 601 1.59 31.06 21.72
CA HIS A 601 1.26 30.41 20.44
C HIS A 601 0.32 29.20 20.58
N HIS A 602 -0.02 28.81 21.81
CA HIS A 602 -0.80 27.61 22.10
C HIS A 602 -2.20 27.63 21.44
N ASP A 603 -2.79 28.82 21.25
CA ASP A 603 -4.11 28.99 20.65
C ASP A 603 -4.09 28.98 19.10
N ASP A 604 -2.92 29.11 18.47
CA ASP A 604 -2.77 29.23 17.00
C ASP A 604 -2.43 27.90 16.30
N TYR A 605 -2.06 26.86 17.05
CA TYR A 605 -1.61 25.58 16.48
C TYR A 605 -2.64 24.94 15.54
N LYS A 606 -3.91 24.84 15.96
CA LYS A 606 -4.96 24.19 15.14
C LYS A 606 -5.13 24.93 13.82
N SER A 607 -5.10 26.27 13.87
CA SER A 607 -5.15 27.12 12.69
C SER A 607 -3.97 26.82 11.77
N ALA A 608 -2.74 26.80 12.29
CA ALA A 608 -1.54 26.50 11.50
C ALA A 608 -1.57 25.08 10.88
N MET A 609 -2.15 24.09 11.57
CA MET A 609 -2.27 22.73 11.00
C MET A 609 -3.29 22.67 9.89
N ILE A 610 -4.45 23.30 10.08
CA ILE A 610 -5.50 23.34 9.06
C ILE A 610 -4.99 24.08 7.82
N GLU A 611 -4.30 25.19 8.02
CA GLU A 611 -3.63 25.93 6.94
C GLU A 611 -2.63 25.04 6.21
N HIS A 612 -1.74 24.36 6.94
CA HIS A 612 -0.77 23.44 6.34
C HIS A 612 -1.44 22.32 5.53
N MET A 613 -2.47 21.68 6.09
CA MET A 613 -3.25 20.63 5.43
C MET A 613 -3.95 21.13 4.16
N ARG A 614 -4.50 22.34 4.18
CA ARG A 614 -5.28 22.95 3.08
C ARG A 614 -4.39 23.51 1.98
N ASP A 615 -3.39 24.31 2.32
CA ASP A 615 -2.62 25.10 1.35
C ASP A 615 -1.73 24.22 0.47
N HIS A 616 -1.27 23.10 1.02
CA HIS A 616 -0.56 22.07 0.24
C HIS A 616 -1.53 21.10 -0.47
N GLN A 617 -2.84 21.28 -0.29
CA GLN A 617 -3.92 20.43 -0.83
C GLN A 617 -3.73 18.95 -0.51
N LEU A 618 -3.21 18.66 0.69
CA LEU A 618 -2.85 17.30 1.11
C LEU A 618 -4.09 16.56 1.61
N HIS A 619 -4.86 17.28 2.42
CA HIS A 619 -6.15 16.87 2.94
C HIS A 619 -7.22 17.85 2.50
N THR A 620 -8.48 17.49 2.71
CA THR A 620 -9.60 18.36 2.38
C THR A 620 -10.54 18.57 3.56
N PRO A 621 -10.04 19.13 4.69
CA PRO A 621 -10.88 19.41 5.85
C PRO A 621 -12.01 20.38 5.50
N VAL A 622 -13.23 20.06 5.95
CA VAL A 622 -14.45 20.86 5.73
C VAL A 622 -15.33 20.99 6.97
N VAL A 623 -15.16 20.10 7.94
CA VAL A 623 -15.84 20.14 9.25
C VAL A 623 -14.77 20.08 10.34
N GLY A 624 -14.94 20.85 11.41
CA GLY A 624 -14.12 20.77 12.61
C GLY A 624 -14.99 20.48 13.83
N ILE A 625 -14.64 19.46 14.60
CA ILE A 625 -15.29 19.08 15.85
C ILE A 625 -14.31 19.32 17.01
N GLY A 626 -14.75 20.00 18.07
CA GLY A 626 -13.92 20.29 19.24
C GLY A 626 -14.73 20.67 20.48
N ASP A 627 -14.05 21.13 21.53
CA ASP A 627 -14.64 21.44 22.84
C ASP A 627 -14.47 22.92 23.26
N ARG A 628 -13.66 23.71 22.55
CA ARG A 628 -13.30 25.08 22.96
C ARG A 628 -13.66 26.17 21.96
N SER A 629 -13.82 27.41 22.45
CA SER A 629 -13.89 28.62 21.63
C SER A 629 -12.66 28.80 20.72
N THR A 630 -11.46 28.41 21.17
CA THR A 630 -10.24 28.41 20.34
C THR A 630 -10.37 27.53 19.10
N ASP A 631 -11.08 26.40 19.23
CA ASP A 631 -11.30 25.45 18.14
C ASP A 631 -12.27 26.05 17.13
N ALA A 632 -13.37 26.61 17.62
CA ALA A 632 -14.35 27.31 16.80
C ALA A 632 -13.70 28.43 15.98
N ASN A 633 -12.81 29.20 16.59
CA ASN A 633 -12.04 30.26 15.93
C ASN A 633 -11.13 29.70 14.84
N ALA A 634 -10.35 28.66 15.14
CA ALA A 634 -9.45 28.03 14.18
C ALA A 634 -10.21 27.44 12.97
N TYR A 635 -11.30 26.70 13.22
CA TYR A 635 -12.12 26.11 12.17
C TYR A 635 -12.76 27.17 11.28
N ARG A 636 -13.32 28.24 11.89
CA ARG A 636 -13.94 29.34 11.16
C ARG A 636 -12.93 30.14 10.33
N ALA A 637 -11.72 30.39 10.85
CA ALA A 637 -10.67 31.12 10.14
C ALA A 637 -10.28 30.44 8.82
N HIS A 638 -10.51 29.13 8.71
CA HIS A 638 -10.21 28.33 7.53
C HIS A 638 -11.45 27.87 6.74
N ASP A 639 -12.61 28.49 6.97
CA ASP A 639 -13.91 28.19 6.32
C ASP A 639 -14.47 26.76 6.58
N LEU A 640 -14.03 26.08 7.65
CA LEU A 640 -14.64 24.81 8.08
C LEU A 640 -16.00 25.08 8.75
N LEU A 641 -16.88 24.09 8.74
CA LEU A 641 -18.08 24.06 9.58
C LEU A 641 -17.67 23.72 11.03
N PRO A 642 -17.82 24.65 12.00
CA PRO A 642 -17.45 24.37 13.39
C PRO A 642 -18.62 23.74 14.16
N VAL A 643 -18.38 22.59 14.77
CA VAL A 643 -19.29 21.89 15.69
C VAL A 643 -18.58 21.77 17.04
N ILE A 644 -19.13 22.38 18.09
CA ILE A 644 -18.46 22.46 19.39
C ILE A 644 -19.34 21.85 20.47
N ILE A 645 -18.75 20.93 21.23
CA ILE A 645 -19.32 20.41 22.48
C ILE A 645 -19.07 21.46 23.56
N ASP A 646 -20.10 22.24 23.88
CA ASP A 646 -20.02 23.42 24.75
C ASP A 646 -20.46 23.04 26.18
N GLU A 647 -19.61 22.34 26.92
CA GLU A 647 -19.90 21.98 28.33
C GLU A 647 -19.86 23.21 29.26
N ASP A 648 -19.03 24.19 28.94
CA ASP A 648 -18.73 25.35 29.79
C ASP A 648 -19.57 26.61 29.46
N HIS A 649 -20.50 26.51 28.49
CA HIS A 649 -21.32 27.62 27.99
C HIS A 649 -20.49 28.84 27.54
N GLU A 650 -19.40 28.60 26.80
CA GLU A 650 -18.52 29.65 26.30
C GLU A 650 -19.22 30.57 25.28
N GLU A 651 -18.75 31.82 25.21
CA GLU A 651 -19.14 32.74 24.13
C GLU A 651 -18.43 32.30 22.84
N LEU A 652 -19.14 31.47 22.05
CA LEU A 652 -18.61 30.93 20.80
C LEU A 652 -18.86 31.87 19.62
N PRO A 653 -17.99 31.85 18.59
CA PRO A 653 -18.14 32.66 17.39
C PRO A 653 -19.49 32.43 16.68
N PRO A 654 -20.05 33.45 16.00
CA PRO A 654 -21.28 33.29 15.22
C PRO A 654 -21.16 32.17 14.17
N GLN A 655 -22.28 31.49 13.92
CA GLN A 655 -22.39 30.36 12.98
C GLN A 655 -21.64 29.08 13.40
N THR A 656 -21.24 29.00 14.68
CA THR A 656 -20.82 27.75 15.33
C THR A 656 -22.04 26.93 15.71
N HIS A 657 -22.05 25.65 15.36
CA HIS A 657 -23.08 24.73 15.86
C HIS A 657 -22.70 24.27 17.26
N LYS A 658 -23.58 24.54 18.23
CA LYS A 658 -23.36 24.20 19.63
C LYS A 658 -24.06 22.90 19.98
N ILE A 659 -23.34 21.97 20.58
CA ILE A 659 -23.85 20.73 21.15
C ILE A 659 -23.71 20.82 22.65
N TYR A 660 -24.79 20.54 23.38
CA TYR A 660 -24.77 20.53 24.83
C TYR A 660 -24.94 19.09 25.32
N PRO A 661 -24.24 18.67 26.39
CA PRO A 661 -24.54 17.42 27.06
C PRO A 661 -26.01 17.37 27.47
N ASP A 662 -26.69 16.29 27.09
CA ASP A 662 -28.09 16.03 27.42
C ASP A 662 -28.18 14.73 28.23
N ALA A 663 -29.07 14.69 29.21
CA ALA A 663 -29.32 13.52 30.04
C ALA A 663 -30.01 12.39 29.26
N GLU A 664 -30.77 12.71 28.21
CA GLU A 664 -31.54 11.74 27.43
C GLU A 664 -30.85 11.31 26.14
N ARG A 665 -29.89 12.11 25.64
CA ARG A 665 -29.27 11.89 24.33
C ARG A 665 -27.78 12.16 24.33
N SER A 666 -27.00 11.25 23.72
CA SER A 666 -25.55 11.44 23.65
C SER A 666 -25.18 12.66 22.79
N VAL A 667 -24.14 13.39 23.19
CA VAL A 667 -23.53 14.45 22.38
C VAL A 667 -23.17 13.97 20.97
N TRP A 668 -22.71 12.72 20.82
CA TRP A 668 -22.34 12.17 19.52
C TRP A 668 -23.54 11.82 18.64
N GLU A 669 -24.69 11.47 19.22
CA GLU A 669 -25.92 11.30 18.45
C GLU A 669 -26.46 12.65 17.95
N GLN A 670 -26.29 13.71 18.75
CA GLN A 670 -26.65 15.06 18.32
C GLN A 670 -25.72 15.56 17.20
N ILE A 671 -24.41 15.29 17.31
CA ILE A 671 -23.42 15.58 16.25
C ILE A 671 -23.77 14.85 14.96
N GLU A 672 -24.10 13.55 15.06
CA GLU A 672 -24.49 12.73 13.93
C GLU A 672 -25.69 13.32 13.19
N ASP A 673 -26.79 13.56 13.91
CA ASP A 673 -28.00 14.17 13.37
C ASP A 673 -27.70 15.49 12.66
N HIS A 674 -26.85 16.33 13.27
CA HIS A 674 -26.50 17.61 12.70
C HIS A 674 -25.72 17.47 11.39
N ILE A 675 -24.67 16.65 11.37
CA ILE A 675 -23.78 16.49 10.21
C ILE A 675 -24.52 15.83 9.04
N PHE A 676 -25.29 14.79 9.31
CA PHE A 676 -26.03 14.05 8.28
C PHE A 676 -27.38 14.69 7.91
N ALA A 677 -27.78 15.79 8.54
CA ALA A 677 -28.95 16.54 8.11
C ALA A 677 -28.78 17.04 6.66
N PRO A 678 -29.79 16.93 5.78
CA PRO A 678 -29.67 17.30 4.36
C PRO A 678 -29.14 18.72 4.12
N GLN A 679 -29.57 19.69 4.93
CA GLN A 679 -29.11 21.08 4.85
C GLN A 679 -27.63 21.23 5.22
N THR A 680 -27.13 20.44 6.17
CA THR A 680 -25.73 20.46 6.59
C THR A 680 -24.86 19.80 5.54
N LEU A 681 -25.28 18.66 4.98
CA LEU A 681 -24.61 18.00 3.87
C LEU A 681 -24.44 18.92 2.66
N ALA A 682 -25.49 19.65 2.28
CA ALA A 682 -25.42 20.65 1.20
C ALA A 682 -24.45 21.80 1.54
N ALA A 683 -24.39 22.21 2.81
CA ALA A 683 -23.48 23.25 3.27
C ALA A 683 -22.02 22.77 3.33
N ILE A 684 -21.78 21.49 3.62
CA ILE A 684 -20.46 20.83 3.57
C ILE A 684 -20.00 20.74 2.11
N GLU A 685 -20.86 20.27 1.20
CA GLU A 685 -20.55 20.19 -0.23
C GLU A 685 -20.19 21.56 -0.81
N LYS A 686 -20.98 22.59 -0.49
CA LYS A 686 -20.71 23.96 -0.93
C LYS A 686 -19.35 24.46 -0.46
N ARG A 687 -18.97 24.16 0.80
CA ARG A 687 -17.65 24.48 1.35
C ARG A 687 -16.55 23.71 0.65
N PHE A 688 -16.73 22.40 0.43
CA PHE A 688 -15.78 21.57 -0.28
C PHE A 688 -15.49 22.11 -1.67
N ARG A 689 -16.53 22.40 -2.46
CA ARG A 689 -16.38 22.96 -3.82
C ARG A 689 -15.73 24.34 -3.82
N LYS A 690 -15.93 25.15 -2.77
CA LYS A 690 -15.27 26.46 -2.58
C LYS A 690 -13.79 26.30 -2.27
N LEU A 691 -13.45 25.42 -1.34
CA LEU A 691 -12.10 25.25 -0.81
C LEU A 691 -11.20 24.42 -1.74
N TYR A 692 -11.78 23.46 -2.46
CA TYR A 692 -11.05 22.49 -3.27
C TYR A 692 -11.64 22.42 -4.70
N PRO A 693 -11.56 23.54 -5.46
CA PRO A 693 -12.12 23.59 -6.81
C PRO A 693 -11.46 22.52 -7.70
N GLY A 694 -12.30 21.81 -8.47
CA GLY A 694 -11.84 20.74 -9.36
C GLY A 694 -11.68 19.36 -8.71
N ARG A 695 -11.83 19.24 -7.38
CA ARG A 695 -11.93 17.92 -6.72
C ARG A 695 -13.35 17.39 -6.73
N ALA A 696 -13.49 16.08 -6.89
CA ALA A 696 -14.78 15.41 -6.78
C ALA A 696 -15.24 15.39 -5.32
N TYR A 697 -16.45 15.89 -5.07
CA TYR A 697 -17.12 15.70 -3.79
C TYR A 697 -17.83 14.34 -3.82
N ALA A 698 -17.29 13.36 -3.09
CA ALA A 698 -17.81 12.00 -3.09
C ALA A 698 -17.91 11.42 -1.67
N PRO A 699 -18.80 11.94 -0.80
CA PRO A 699 -19.07 11.29 0.47
C PRO A 699 -19.76 9.93 0.23
N ARG A 700 -19.36 8.90 0.99
CA ARG A 700 -20.07 7.60 0.99
C ARG A 700 -21.20 7.65 2.00
N LEU A 701 -22.35 8.16 1.58
CA LEU A 701 -23.55 8.17 2.42
C LEU A 701 -24.19 6.77 2.40
N TYR A 702 -24.42 6.21 3.58
CA TYR A 702 -25.06 4.91 3.78
C TYR A 702 -26.58 5.03 3.92
#